data_AF-A0A9K3Q4K3-F1
#
_entry.id   AF-A0A9K3Q4K3-F1
#
_cell.length_a   1.000
_cell.length_b   1.000
_cell.length_c   1.000
_cell.angle_alpha   90.00
_cell.angle_beta   90.00
_cell.angle_gamma   90.00
#
_symmetry.space_group_name_H-M   'P 1'
#
loop_
_entity.id
_entity.type
_entity.pdbx_description
1 polymer ?
#
loop_
_entity_poly.entity_id
_entity_poly.type
_entity_poly.pdbx_seq_one_letter_code
_entity_poly.pdbx_strand_id
1 'polypeptide(L)'
;MKEEKKKKTKTKKRHDDVTKKVGDVINADATKDHPVSDEEDGSKADIQQKVDTTERIDPVKNSTNEVSTLNAYYGNFKGFLATVSMILNAGLMVYAHVGLSAVVLSSRPPVPAVSTTPTSPPLGGLCNENDLSIWQEEGGQVNRTIHSNFCSRQYNGVGCLLDTACIEECFATTFGYSQNCSTCFGAIPQCSFDSGCALICASDSFSEECQECNIPCTEQLDLCLGFPAANSTEVTRRRNLQEGVCVQLDLEELNWYVVYELTFINSIEKAWTGDAKLLAVIIVLFSGIWPYAKNIILVWLWYWPMTVERRTNVLTWLLRLSKYTLVDVFAVVSVLVGVLLQLNVGGTEVATRAEPRPSIIAFFLATVWEFTQIEWVVHCHNQHVQYPADSAETKEETSPAVDTGDAPTAEIKGSNPTHLLDAMKFRTKLSSNENTLSLSNVTGMHLWVAFLLISTLALYLAGTVMEIVQFTSFGAGDNIGCTHSFNLVTFGNAMVSELALTANSAEAGTWTLYIAYVILVLFLPITVHCMQIVLLTLATFCENKERNRFFFKWTSSLWGFSSVEVLLIGLFSVEFKFEKFVSALAGNDNSQFFSVNSSLGPAFFILIAYSVMSGLLQYFIYCATAEYYHVDPYHKVNLIWTKLFGCWLEKKQ
;
A
#
# COMPACT_ATOMS: atom_id res chain seq x y z
N MET A 1 -26.81 -25.48 -27.51
CA MET A 1 -26.92 -25.60 -26.03
C MET A 1 -27.01 -27.02 -25.44
N LYS A 2 -27.22 -28.11 -26.20
CA LYS A 2 -27.24 -29.50 -25.64
C LYS A 2 -25.98 -30.35 -25.89
N GLU A 3 -25.01 -29.86 -26.67
CA GLU A 3 -23.73 -30.59 -26.90
C GLU A 3 -22.57 -30.16 -26.00
N GLU A 4 -22.66 -29.00 -25.35
CA GLU A 4 -21.55 -28.48 -24.53
C GLU A 4 -21.46 -29.12 -23.13
N LYS A 5 -22.53 -29.80 -22.68
CA LYS A 5 -22.54 -30.51 -21.39
C LYS A 5 -21.84 -31.87 -21.40
N LYS A 6 -21.48 -32.43 -22.58
CA LYS A 6 -20.80 -33.74 -22.66
C LYS A 6 -19.27 -33.68 -22.58
N LYS A 7 -18.64 -32.51 -22.80
CA LYS A 7 -17.18 -32.35 -22.67
C LYS A 7 -16.69 -32.11 -21.23
N LYS A 8 -17.53 -31.56 -20.34
CA LYS A 8 -17.14 -31.28 -18.93
C LYS A 8 -17.12 -32.50 -18.01
N THR A 9 -17.66 -33.66 -18.41
CA THR A 9 -17.68 -34.87 -17.57
C THR A 9 -16.50 -35.81 -17.80
N LYS A 10 -15.66 -35.58 -18.83
CA LYS A 10 -14.53 -36.46 -19.17
C LYS A 10 -13.18 -36.02 -18.57
N THR A 11 -13.08 -34.79 -18.07
CA THR A 11 -11.84 -34.25 -17.47
C THR A 11 -11.77 -34.45 -15.95
N LYS A 12 -12.87 -34.82 -15.29
CA LYS A 12 -12.92 -35.07 -13.84
C LYS A 12 -12.53 -36.51 -13.43
N LYS A 13 -12.23 -37.39 -14.40
CA LYS A 13 -11.90 -38.80 -14.14
C LYS A 13 -10.41 -39.15 -14.36
N ARG A 14 -9.54 -38.13 -14.49
CA ARG A 14 -8.10 -38.32 -14.73
C ARG A 14 -7.22 -37.72 -13.63
N HIS A 15 -7.80 -37.28 -12.51
CA HIS A 15 -7.07 -36.71 -11.38
C HIS A 15 -7.05 -37.57 -10.11
N ASP A 16 -7.77 -38.71 -10.10
CA ASP A 16 -7.87 -39.60 -8.94
C ASP A 16 -6.97 -40.86 -9.02
N ASP A 17 -6.02 -40.89 -9.96
CA ASP A 17 -5.15 -42.08 -10.21
C ASP A 17 -3.65 -41.80 -10.04
N VAL A 18 -3.27 -40.66 -9.44
CA VAL A 18 -1.86 -40.23 -9.25
C VAL A 18 -1.44 -40.13 -7.78
N THR A 19 -2.35 -40.33 -6.83
CA THR A 19 -2.06 -40.26 -5.37
C THR A 19 -2.03 -41.63 -4.67
N LYS A 20 -1.72 -42.72 -5.39
CA LYS A 20 -1.61 -44.07 -4.80
C LYS A 20 -0.31 -44.81 -5.14
N LYS A 21 0.80 -44.08 -5.27
CA LYS A 21 2.11 -44.69 -5.57
C LYS A 21 3.31 -43.90 -5.04
N VAL A 22 3.30 -43.55 -3.75
CA VAL A 22 4.54 -43.22 -3.00
C VAL A 22 4.35 -43.72 -1.57
N GLY A 23 4.89 -44.90 -1.30
CA GLY A 23 4.78 -45.57 -0.01
C GLY A 23 5.10 -47.03 -0.22
N ASP A 24 6.37 -47.30 -0.52
CA ASP A 24 7.05 -48.60 -0.43
C ASP A 24 8.40 -48.47 -1.15
N VAL A 25 9.45 -48.00 -0.47
CA VAL A 25 10.85 -48.48 -0.58
C VAL A 25 11.61 -47.81 0.57
N ILE A 26 12.06 -48.60 1.55
CA ILE A 26 13.39 -48.60 2.19
C ILE A 26 13.24 -49.51 3.43
N ASN A 27 13.54 -50.79 3.23
CA ASN A 27 14.05 -51.69 4.25
C ASN A 27 14.70 -52.89 3.56
N ALA A 28 15.72 -53.44 4.20
CA ALA A 28 16.68 -54.47 3.77
C ALA A 28 17.96 -53.89 3.15
N ASP A 29 19.18 -54.33 3.46
CA ASP A 29 19.75 -55.25 4.45
C ASP A 29 21.27 -55.19 4.19
N ALA A 30 22.13 -55.25 5.21
CA ALA A 30 23.55 -55.61 5.06
C ALA A 30 24.22 -55.77 6.43
N THR A 31 24.11 -56.98 6.94
CA THR A 31 25.03 -57.64 7.87
C THR A 31 26.49 -57.62 7.37
N LYS A 32 27.45 -57.50 8.30
CA LYS A 32 28.73 -58.21 8.24
C LYS A 32 29.42 -58.26 9.62
N ASP A 33 29.87 -59.47 9.92
CA ASP A 33 30.42 -59.98 11.18
C ASP A 33 31.90 -59.64 11.47
N HIS A 34 32.23 -59.75 12.78
CA HIS A 34 33.48 -60.21 13.43
C HIS A 34 34.75 -59.32 13.51
N PRO A 35 35.69 -59.56 14.46
CA PRO A 35 35.56 -60.10 15.83
C PRO A 35 36.46 -59.42 16.91
N VAL A 36 36.19 -59.73 18.19
CA VAL A 36 37.10 -60.04 19.32
C VAL A 36 38.34 -59.15 19.59
N SER A 37 38.38 -58.57 20.80
CA SER A 37 39.48 -58.80 21.76
C SER A 37 39.04 -58.41 23.18
N ASP A 38 39.17 -59.39 24.08
CA ASP A 38 39.28 -59.31 25.55
C ASP A 38 40.42 -58.31 25.93
N GLU A 39 40.66 -57.81 27.16
CA GLU A 39 40.62 -58.39 28.50
C GLU A 39 41.08 -57.26 29.50
N GLU A 40 41.12 -57.56 30.80
CA GLU A 40 41.60 -56.77 31.97
C GLU A 40 40.59 -55.78 32.57
N ASP A 41 39.82 -56.11 33.62
CA ASP A 41 40.13 -56.68 34.95
C ASP A 41 40.86 -55.74 35.91
N GLY A 42 40.39 -55.72 37.16
CA GLY A 42 41.14 -55.20 38.31
C GLY A 42 40.68 -53.87 38.90
N SER A 43 39.78 -53.92 39.89
CA SER A 43 40.17 -53.72 41.30
C SER A 43 39.06 -53.08 42.15
N LYS A 44 38.58 -53.88 43.10
CA LYS A 44 37.83 -53.46 44.29
C LYS A 44 38.71 -52.59 45.19
N ALA A 45 38.10 -51.64 45.88
CA ALA A 45 38.36 -51.38 47.31
C ALA A 45 37.24 -50.51 47.90
N ASP A 46 36.56 -51.07 48.91
CA ASP A 46 35.78 -50.35 49.91
C ASP A 46 36.59 -49.19 50.51
N ILE A 47 35.94 -48.05 50.80
CA ILE A 47 36.11 -47.31 52.04
C ILE A 47 34.78 -46.65 52.39
N GLN A 48 34.29 -47.10 53.54
CA GLN A 48 33.18 -46.59 54.30
C GLN A 48 33.69 -45.39 55.11
N GLN A 49 33.26 -44.17 54.80
CA GLN A 49 33.44 -43.05 55.73
C GLN A 49 32.22 -42.12 55.73
N LYS A 50 31.37 -42.42 56.70
CA LYS A 50 30.37 -41.57 57.32
C LYS A 50 31.07 -40.31 57.85
N VAL A 51 30.83 -39.16 57.21
CA VAL A 51 31.21 -37.84 57.74
C VAL A 51 30.00 -36.93 57.61
N ASP A 52 29.40 -36.63 58.76
CA ASP A 52 28.49 -35.52 58.97
C ASP A 52 29.09 -34.25 58.36
N THR A 53 28.55 -33.83 57.22
CA THR A 53 28.85 -32.53 56.65
C THR A 53 27.68 -31.63 57.02
N THR A 54 27.89 -30.90 58.11
CA THR A 54 27.13 -29.71 58.51
C THR A 54 26.72 -28.94 57.27
N GLU A 55 25.41 -28.93 57.01
CA GLU A 55 24.76 -28.23 55.91
C GLU A 55 25.07 -26.74 56.06
N ARG A 56 26.08 -26.30 55.30
CA ARG A 56 26.50 -24.92 55.21
C ARG A 56 25.36 -24.19 54.54
N ILE A 57 24.63 -23.38 55.32
CA ILE A 57 23.68 -22.40 54.80
C ILE A 57 24.48 -21.50 53.85
N ASP A 58 24.40 -21.80 52.55
CA ASP A 58 25.00 -20.98 51.53
C ASP A 58 24.35 -19.59 51.61
N PRO A 59 25.14 -18.51 51.64
CA PRO A 59 24.61 -17.17 51.69
C PRO A 59 23.67 -16.98 50.50
N VAL A 60 22.42 -16.60 50.82
CA VAL A 60 21.36 -16.22 49.87
C VAL A 60 22.02 -15.52 48.67
N LYS A 61 22.15 -16.26 47.57
CA LYS A 61 22.65 -15.71 46.31
C LYS A 61 21.67 -14.61 45.94
N ASN A 62 22.08 -13.35 46.14
CA ASN A 62 21.44 -12.20 45.55
C ASN A 62 21.09 -12.58 44.11
N SER A 63 19.80 -12.60 43.78
CA SER A 63 19.27 -13.03 42.49
C SER A 63 19.83 -12.12 41.39
N THR A 64 21.04 -12.43 40.93
CA THR A 64 21.69 -11.77 39.82
C THR A 64 20.84 -12.08 38.60
N ASN A 65 20.08 -11.09 38.12
CA ASN A 65 19.36 -11.03 36.85
C ASN A 65 19.74 -12.14 35.88
N GLU A 66 19.17 -13.33 36.07
CA GLU A 66 19.58 -14.48 35.29
C GLU A 66 18.99 -14.29 33.90
N VAL A 67 19.86 -14.02 32.93
CA VAL A 67 19.46 -13.63 31.59
C VAL A 67 19.00 -14.89 30.84
N SER A 68 17.74 -15.28 31.07
CA SER A 68 17.13 -16.39 30.35
C SER A 68 16.57 -15.95 29.00
N THR A 69 16.66 -16.85 28.01
CA THR A 69 16.08 -16.64 26.68
C THR A 69 14.57 -16.88 26.74
N LEU A 70 13.79 -16.21 25.88
CA LEU A 70 12.35 -16.44 25.81
C LEU A 70 12.05 -17.91 25.45
N ASN A 71 12.86 -18.46 24.56
CA ASN A 71 12.78 -19.85 24.12
C ASN A 71 12.95 -20.85 25.29
N ALA A 72 13.92 -20.62 26.17
CA ALA A 72 14.16 -21.48 27.33
C ALA A 72 12.95 -21.49 28.29
N TYR A 73 12.27 -20.34 28.44
CA TYR A 73 11.13 -20.21 29.33
C TYR A 73 9.86 -20.92 28.83
N TYR A 74 9.53 -20.79 27.53
CA TYR A 74 8.29 -21.34 26.97
C TYR A 74 8.38 -22.81 26.53
N GLY A 75 9.55 -23.42 26.64
CA GLY A 75 9.81 -24.81 26.29
C GLY A 75 9.92 -25.06 24.78
N ASN A 76 10.44 -26.24 24.43
CA ASN A 76 10.83 -26.57 23.07
C ASN A 76 9.68 -26.51 22.04
N PHE A 77 8.43 -26.82 22.44
CA PHE A 77 7.30 -26.87 21.50
C PHE A 77 6.85 -25.48 21.02
N LYS A 78 6.63 -24.53 21.95
CA LYS A 78 6.23 -23.16 21.58
C LYS A 78 7.36 -22.47 20.80
N GLY A 79 8.61 -22.70 21.19
CA GLY A 79 9.79 -22.21 20.48
C GLY A 79 9.91 -22.75 19.06
N PHE A 80 9.65 -24.04 18.88
CA PHE A 80 9.60 -24.67 17.56
C PHE A 80 8.52 -24.06 16.68
N LEU A 81 7.29 -23.91 17.19
CA LEU A 81 6.19 -23.27 16.45
C LEU A 81 6.51 -21.82 16.06
N ALA A 82 7.10 -21.04 16.97
CA ALA A 82 7.56 -19.67 16.68
C ALA A 82 8.51 -19.65 15.48
N THR A 83 9.48 -20.56 15.48
CA THR A 83 10.55 -20.61 14.48
C THR A 83 10.02 -21.08 13.13
N VAL A 84 9.20 -22.13 13.10
CA VAL A 84 8.53 -22.58 11.89
C VAL A 84 7.67 -21.47 11.31
N SER A 85 6.92 -20.77 12.16
CA SER A 85 6.10 -19.63 11.75
C SER A 85 6.94 -18.52 11.10
N MET A 86 8.10 -18.16 11.67
CA MET A 86 9.01 -17.15 11.11
C MET A 86 9.64 -17.60 9.78
N ILE A 87 10.02 -18.88 9.65
CA ILE A 87 10.56 -19.44 8.41
C ILE A 87 9.50 -19.43 7.30
N LEU A 88 8.27 -19.85 7.60
CA LEU A 88 7.16 -19.82 6.64
C LEU A 88 6.85 -18.39 6.18
N ASN A 89 6.90 -17.43 7.11
CA ASN A 89 6.73 -16.01 6.79
C ASN A 89 7.81 -15.51 5.83
N ALA A 90 9.08 -15.81 6.11
CA ALA A 90 10.19 -15.47 5.22
C ALA A 90 10.05 -16.13 3.84
N GLY A 91 9.60 -17.38 3.78
CA GLY A 91 9.31 -18.07 2.52
C GLY A 91 8.21 -17.39 1.71
N LEU A 92 7.15 -16.91 2.37
CA LEU A 92 6.06 -16.17 1.72
C LEU A 92 6.53 -14.80 1.17
N MET A 93 7.43 -14.11 1.89
CA MET A 93 8.07 -12.87 1.40
C MET A 93 8.97 -13.13 0.18
N VAL A 94 9.75 -14.21 0.19
CA VAL A 94 10.58 -14.59 -0.97
C VAL A 94 9.70 -14.89 -2.19
N TYR A 95 8.62 -15.65 -1.99
CA TYR A 95 7.63 -15.89 -3.04
C TYR A 95 7.06 -14.58 -3.59
N ALA A 96 6.71 -13.63 -2.72
CA ALA A 96 6.20 -12.34 -3.12
C ALA A 96 7.20 -11.51 -3.95
N HIS A 97 8.48 -11.47 -3.59
CA HIS A 97 9.49 -10.69 -4.31
C HIS A 97 9.91 -11.30 -5.64
N VAL A 98 9.90 -12.63 -5.75
CA VAL A 98 10.22 -13.34 -7.01
C VAL A 98 9.02 -13.35 -7.96
N GLY A 99 7.81 -13.32 -7.40
CA GLY A 99 6.59 -13.35 -8.18
C GLY A 99 6.23 -12.02 -8.85
N LEU A 100 5.24 -12.09 -9.73
CA LEU A 100 4.65 -10.95 -10.41
C LEU A 100 3.68 -10.23 -9.46
N SER A 101 3.84 -8.93 -9.24
CA SER A 101 3.03 -8.15 -8.27
C SER A 101 1.78 -7.55 -8.91
N ALA A 102 1.89 -7.03 -10.12
CA ALA A 102 0.78 -6.50 -10.89
C ALA A 102 1.06 -6.60 -12.40
N VAL A 103 0.03 -6.46 -13.22
CA VAL A 103 0.14 -6.42 -14.68
C VAL A 103 -0.67 -5.26 -15.22
N VAL A 104 -0.10 -4.49 -16.14
CA VAL A 104 -0.81 -3.46 -16.90
C VAL A 104 -1.31 -4.07 -18.19
N LEU A 105 -2.61 -3.92 -18.40
CA LEU A 105 -3.32 -4.34 -19.60
C LEU A 105 -3.70 -3.10 -20.43
N SER A 106 -3.66 -3.26 -21.76
CA SER A 106 -4.22 -2.29 -22.71
C SER A 106 -5.28 -2.96 -23.56
N SER A 107 -6.29 -2.19 -23.97
CA SER A 107 -7.30 -2.63 -24.94
C SER A 107 -6.75 -2.75 -26.37
N ARG A 108 -5.53 -2.26 -26.63
CA ARG A 108 -4.88 -2.36 -27.94
C ARG A 108 -3.81 -3.44 -27.93
N PRO A 109 -3.70 -4.24 -29.01
CA PRO A 109 -2.59 -5.16 -29.14
C PRO A 109 -1.27 -4.39 -29.19
N PRO A 110 -0.18 -4.94 -28.63
CA PRO A 110 1.13 -4.35 -28.83
C PRO A 110 1.39 -4.27 -30.34
N VAL A 111 1.66 -3.07 -30.85
CA VAL A 111 1.98 -2.89 -32.27
C VAL A 111 3.24 -3.70 -32.54
N PRO A 112 3.20 -4.78 -33.35
CA PRO A 112 4.42 -5.48 -33.71
C PRO A 112 5.31 -4.46 -34.39
N ALA A 113 6.55 -4.30 -33.92
CA ALA A 113 7.51 -3.34 -34.46
C ALA A 113 7.45 -3.38 -35.99
N VAL A 114 6.81 -2.37 -36.59
CA VAL A 114 6.50 -2.39 -38.01
C VAL A 114 7.84 -2.30 -38.73
N SER A 115 8.26 -3.42 -39.31
CA SER A 115 9.37 -3.46 -40.24
C SER A 115 8.96 -2.58 -41.42
N THR A 116 9.46 -1.35 -41.43
CA THR A 116 9.16 -0.29 -42.39
C THR A 116 9.49 -0.75 -43.81
N THR A 117 8.51 -1.37 -44.45
CA THR A 117 8.50 -1.53 -45.91
C THR A 117 7.13 -1.07 -46.36
N PRO A 118 6.99 0.18 -46.82
CA PRO A 118 5.71 0.71 -47.25
C PRO A 118 5.35 0.03 -48.57
N THR A 119 4.26 -0.73 -48.57
CA THR A 119 3.58 -1.14 -49.79
C THR A 119 2.11 -0.89 -49.55
N SER A 120 1.73 0.39 -49.62
CA SER A 120 0.35 0.84 -49.62
C SER A 120 -0.35 0.32 -50.89
N PRO A 121 -1.55 -0.26 -50.79
CA PRO A 121 -2.42 -0.42 -51.95
C PRO A 121 -2.86 0.98 -52.45
N PRO A 122 -3.15 1.13 -53.75
CA PRO A 122 -3.49 2.42 -54.34
C PRO A 122 -4.76 3.01 -53.70
N LEU A 123 -4.66 4.25 -53.17
CA LEU A 123 -5.83 5.04 -52.75
C LEU A 123 -6.81 5.16 -53.93
N GLY A 124 -8.10 4.90 -53.66
CA GLY A 124 -9.15 4.93 -54.68
C GLY A 124 -9.76 6.31 -54.96
N GLY A 125 -9.30 7.38 -54.30
CA GLY A 125 -9.82 8.74 -54.44
C GLY A 125 -8.99 9.65 -55.35
N LEU A 126 -9.38 10.93 -55.44
CA LEU A 126 -8.67 11.95 -56.22
C LEU A 126 -7.42 12.50 -55.52
N CYS A 127 -7.30 12.28 -54.21
CA CYS A 127 -6.17 12.72 -53.41
C CYS A 127 -5.04 11.69 -53.41
N ASN A 128 -3.81 12.17 -53.42
CA ASN A 128 -2.61 11.33 -53.38
C ASN A 128 -2.06 11.20 -51.95
N GLU A 129 -0.95 10.47 -51.77
CA GLU A 129 -0.34 10.27 -50.45
C GLU A 129 0.15 11.57 -49.79
N ASN A 130 0.57 12.57 -50.58
CA ASN A 130 0.99 13.87 -50.07
C ASN A 130 -0.21 14.67 -49.53
N ASP A 131 -1.38 14.52 -50.15
CA ASP A 131 -2.61 15.13 -49.65
C ASP A 131 -3.06 14.50 -48.33
N LEU A 132 -2.84 13.19 -48.17
CA LEU A 132 -3.12 12.49 -46.93
C LEU A 132 -2.19 12.95 -45.79
N SER A 133 -0.92 13.20 -46.07
CA SER A 133 -0.01 13.74 -45.05
C SER A 133 -0.43 15.15 -44.63
N ILE A 134 -0.79 16.03 -45.57
CA ILE A 134 -1.32 17.37 -45.26
C ILE A 134 -2.59 17.25 -44.43
N TRP A 135 -3.52 16.36 -44.82
CA TRP A 135 -4.75 16.12 -44.08
C TRP A 135 -4.47 15.70 -42.63
N GLN A 136 -3.52 14.79 -42.40
CA GLN A 136 -3.16 14.33 -41.07
C GLN A 136 -2.42 15.39 -40.24
N GLU A 137 -1.46 16.10 -40.84
CA GLU A 137 -0.69 17.17 -40.19
C GLU A 137 -1.58 18.32 -39.74
N GLU A 138 -2.59 18.65 -40.56
CA GLU A 138 -3.52 19.74 -40.29
C GLU A 138 -4.69 19.32 -39.37
N GLY A 139 -4.68 18.14 -38.74
CA GLY A 139 -5.74 17.72 -37.80
C GLY A 139 -6.99 17.09 -38.44
N GLY A 140 -6.91 16.75 -39.73
CA GLY A 140 -7.89 15.95 -40.46
C GLY A 140 -9.29 16.54 -40.48
N GLN A 141 -10.27 15.66 -40.23
CA GLN A 141 -11.69 16.02 -40.29
C GLN A 141 -12.09 17.12 -39.30
N VAL A 142 -11.38 17.23 -38.17
CA VAL A 142 -11.66 18.22 -37.13
C VAL A 142 -11.40 19.63 -37.64
N ASN A 143 -10.25 19.84 -38.28
CA ASN A 143 -9.85 21.16 -38.77
C ASN A 143 -10.38 21.47 -40.17
N ARG A 144 -10.95 20.47 -40.88
CA ARG A 144 -11.65 20.69 -42.16
C ARG A 144 -12.62 21.87 -42.09
N THR A 145 -13.48 21.92 -41.07
CA THR A 145 -14.49 22.98 -40.95
C THR A 145 -13.85 24.36 -40.76
N ILE A 146 -12.70 24.44 -40.09
CA ILE A 146 -11.92 25.67 -39.93
C ILE A 146 -11.39 26.12 -41.29
N HIS A 147 -10.82 25.20 -42.06
CA HIS A 147 -10.25 25.48 -43.39
C HIS A 147 -11.34 25.89 -44.38
N SER A 148 -12.48 25.20 -44.39
CA SER A 148 -13.64 25.55 -45.20
C SER A 148 -14.22 26.92 -44.83
N ASN A 149 -14.30 27.25 -43.53
CA ASN A 149 -14.76 28.58 -43.10
C ASN A 149 -13.78 29.67 -43.54
N PHE A 150 -12.47 29.45 -43.38
CA PHE A 150 -11.44 30.38 -43.85
C PHE A 150 -11.56 30.62 -45.36
N CYS A 151 -11.65 29.57 -46.17
CA CYS A 151 -11.80 29.70 -47.62
C CYS A 151 -13.11 30.41 -48.01
N SER A 152 -14.21 30.08 -47.34
CA SER A 152 -15.52 30.68 -47.64
C SER A 152 -15.60 32.16 -47.23
N ARG A 153 -14.98 32.58 -46.12
CA ARG A 153 -15.21 33.91 -45.52
C ARG A 153 -14.02 34.87 -45.53
N GLN A 154 -12.79 34.36 -45.60
CA GLN A 154 -11.59 35.15 -45.33
C GLN A 154 -10.59 35.16 -46.48
N TYR A 155 -10.60 34.15 -47.35
CA TYR A 155 -9.66 34.06 -48.47
C TYR A 155 -9.70 35.30 -49.37
N ASN A 156 -8.52 35.85 -49.67
CA ASN A 156 -8.34 37.11 -50.40
C ASN A 156 -9.10 38.33 -49.84
N GLY A 157 -9.41 38.32 -48.54
CA GLY A 157 -10.05 39.45 -47.83
C GLY A 157 -11.55 39.62 -48.08
N VAL A 158 -12.12 38.85 -49.03
CA VAL A 158 -13.55 38.86 -49.37
C VAL A 158 -14.24 37.52 -49.15
N GLY A 159 -13.48 36.42 -49.07
CA GLY A 159 -13.99 35.07 -49.02
C GLY A 159 -14.54 34.59 -50.36
N CYS A 160 -14.61 33.27 -50.54
CA CYS A 160 -15.16 32.66 -51.74
C CYS A 160 -16.68 32.44 -51.71
N LEU A 161 -17.31 32.51 -50.54
CA LEU A 161 -18.71 32.16 -50.30
C LEU A 161 -19.07 30.76 -50.84
N LEU A 162 -19.69 30.69 -52.02
CA LEU A 162 -20.12 29.47 -52.72
C LEU A 162 -19.39 29.27 -54.07
N ASP A 163 -18.40 30.11 -54.41
CA ASP A 163 -17.62 29.96 -55.64
C ASP A 163 -16.66 28.76 -55.49
N THR A 164 -17.03 27.66 -56.16
CA THR A 164 -16.26 26.41 -56.18
C THR A 164 -14.82 26.62 -56.65
N ALA A 165 -14.60 27.39 -57.74
CA ALA A 165 -13.27 27.58 -58.28
C ALA A 165 -12.37 28.36 -57.30
N CYS A 166 -12.94 29.37 -56.62
CA CYS A 166 -12.24 30.12 -55.59
C CYS A 166 -11.87 29.22 -54.38
N ILE A 167 -12.75 28.31 -53.97
CA ILE A 167 -12.48 27.40 -52.83
C ILE A 167 -11.43 26.36 -53.21
N GLU A 168 -11.50 25.80 -54.41
CA GLU A 168 -10.46 24.91 -54.93
C GLU A 168 -9.09 25.59 -54.94
N GLU A 169 -9.03 26.83 -55.43
CA GLU A 169 -7.81 27.63 -55.42
C GLU A 169 -7.32 27.91 -54.00
N CYS A 170 -8.22 28.22 -53.07
CA CYS A 170 -7.89 28.42 -51.67
C CYS A 170 -7.26 27.17 -51.04
N PHE A 171 -7.86 25.98 -51.20
CA PHE A 171 -7.31 24.73 -50.66
C PHE A 171 -5.97 24.36 -51.31
N ALA A 172 -5.82 24.60 -52.62
CA ALA A 172 -4.57 24.32 -53.31
C ALA A 172 -3.43 25.26 -52.89
N THR A 173 -3.71 26.57 -52.84
CA THR A 173 -2.67 27.59 -52.62
C THR A 173 -2.38 27.88 -51.15
N THR A 174 -3.40 27.82 -50.29
CA THR A 174 -3.26 28.16 -48.85
C THR A 174 -2.84 26.95 -48.04
N PHE A 175 -3.48 25.79 -48.28
CA PHE A 175 -3.26 24.58 -47.49
C PHE A 175 -2.41 23.53 -48.22
N GLY A 176 -2.01 23.78 -49.49
CA GLY A 176 -1.05 22.95 -50.21
C GLY A 176 -1.61 21.65 -50.80
N TYR A 177 -2.93 21.45 -50.79
CA TYR A 177 -3.54 20.26 -51.41
C TYR A 177 -3.31 20.25 -52.92
N SER A 178 -3.20 19.05 -53.49
CA SER A 178 -3.11 18.88 -54.93
C SER A 178 -4.37 19.41 -55.61
N GLN A 179 -4.24 19.90 -56.85
CA GLN A 179 -5.37 20.47 -57.58
C GLN A 179 -6.55 19.48 -57.67
N ASN A 180 -6.26 18.18 -57.85
CA ASN A 180 -7.29 17.13 -57.89
C ASN A 180 -7.97 16.95 -56.53
N CYS A 181 -7.22 16.96 -55.43
CA CYS A 181 -7.77 16.84 -54.09
C CYS A 181 -8.62 18.06 -53.70
N SER A 182 -8.18 19.26 -54.10
CA SER A 182 -8.89 20.52 -53.85
C SER A 182 -10.29 20.56 -54.47
N THR A 183 -10.51 19.87 -55.60
CA THR A 183 -11.86 19.74 -56.20
C THR A 183 -12.88 19.08 -55.26
N CYS A 184 -12.43 18.15 -54.41
CA CYS A 184 -13.29 17.51 -53.42
C CYS A 184 -13.79 18.52 -52.38
N PHE A 185 -12.96 19.47 -51.96
CA PHE A 185 -13.35 20.53 -51.03
C PHE A 185 -14.22 21.60 -51.70
N GLY A 186 -13.95 21.92 -52.97
CA GLY A 186 -14.74 22.86 -53.76
C GLY A 186 -16.19 22.43 -54.00
N ALA A 187 -16.48 21.13 -53.97
CA ALA A 187 -17.82 20.58 -54.17
C ALA A 187 -18.74 20.73 -52.95
N ILE A 188 -18.18 20.89 -51.73
CA ILE A 188 -18.97 20.91 -50.49
C ILE A 188 -20.01 22.02 -50.45
N PRO A 189 -19.69 23.30 -50.72
CA PRO A 189 -20.66 24.38 -50.62
C PRO A 189 -21.86 24.20 -51.54
N GLN A 190 -21.64 23.65 -52.74
CA GLN A 190 -22.72 23.33 -53.67
C GLN A 190 -23.58 22.19 -53.13
N CYS A 191 -22.97 21.13 -52.60
CA CYS A 191 -23.71 20.06 -51.92
C CYS A 191 -24.53 20.59 -50.72
N SER A 192 -23.95 21.46 -49.91
CA SER A 192 -24.63 22.11 -48.78
C SER A 192 -25.80 22.96 -49.25
N PHE A 193 -25.68 23.64 -50.40
CA PHE A 193 -26.77 24.39 -51.01
C PHE A 193 -27.88 23.46 -51.51
N ASP A 194 -27.52 22.43 -52.26
CA ASP A 194 -28.47 21.47 -52.86
C ASP A 194 -29.21 20.66 -51.79
N SER A 195 -28.58 20.41 -50.64
CA SER A 195 -29.16 19.72 -49.50
C SER A 195 -29.98 20.65 -48.58
N GLY A 196 -30.09 21.94 -48.90
CA GLY A 196 -30.81 22.92 -48.08
C GLY A 196 -30.09 23.36 -46.80
N CYS A 197 -28.82 22.99 -46.64
CA CYS A 197 -27.99 23.29 -45.47
C CYS A 197 -27.32 24.66 -45.52
N ALA A 198 -27.23 25.29 -46.70
CA ALA A 198 -26.52 26.56 -46.87
C ALA A 198 -27.05 27.67 -45.94
N LEU A 199 -28.36 27.77 -45.73
CA LEU A 199 -28.95 28.78 -44.83
C LEU A 199 -28.69 28.47 -43.34
N ILE A 200 -28.67 27.20 -42.97
CA ILE A 200 -28.38 26.74 -41.59
C ILE A 200 -26.90 27.02 -41.27
N CYS A 201 -26.02 26.78 -42.23
CA CYS A 201 -24.57 26.98 -42.09
C CYS A 201 -24.09 28.42 -42.31
N ALA A 202 -24.94 29.29 -42.87
CA ALA A 202 -24.58 30.68 -43.16
C ALA A 202 -24.40 31.53 -41.89
N SER A 203 -25.13 31.22 -40.81
CA SER A 203 -24.96 31.90 -39.51
C SER A 203 -23.69 31.41 -38.82
N ASP A 204 -23.57 30.10 -38.62
CA ASP A 204 -22.46 29.46 -37.93
C ASP A 204 -22.17 28.08 -38.54
N SER A 205 -21.04 27.96 -39.24
CA SER A 205 -20.59 26.71 -39.84
C SER A 205 -20.11 25.68 -38.82
N PHE A 206 -19.89 26.09 -37.55
CA PHE A 206 -19.50 25.22 -36.46
C PHE A 206 -20.68 24.70 -35.65
N SER A 207 -21.89 25.27 -35.87
CA SER A 207 -23.11 24.86 -35.18
C SER A 207 -23.42 23.38 -35.42
N GLU A 208 -23.97 22.73 -34.39
CA GLU A 208 -24.38 21.32 -34.44
C GLU A 208 -25.41 21.09 -35.57
N GLU A 209 -26.35 22.01 -35.71
CA GLU A 209 -27.39 22.03 -36.74
C GLU A 209 -26.78 22.02 -38.16
N CYS A 210 -25.72 22.81 -38.37
CA CYS A 210 -25.00 22.84 -39.64
C CYS A 210 -24.23 21.54 -39.91
N GLN A 211 -23.54 21.00 -38.89
CA GLN A 211 -22.77 19.76 -39.03
C GLN A 211 -23.67 18.57 -39.34
N GLU A 212 -24.80 18.48 -38.66
CA GLU A 212 -25.79 17.41 -38.87
C GLU A 212 -26.42 17.51 -40.26
N CYS A 213 -26.77 18.72 -40.70
CA CYS A 213 -27.29 18.93 -42.05
C CYS A 213 -26.27 18.50 -43.13
N ASN A 214 -24.97 18.75 -42.91
CA ASN A 214 -23.90 18.46 -43.88
C ASN A 214 -23.39 17.01 -43.87
N ILE A 215 -24.03 16.08 -43.16
CA ILE A 215 -23.63 14.65 -43.17
C ILE A 215 -23.53 14.09 -44.60
N PRO A 216 -24.54 14.24 -45.49
CA PRO A 216 -24.47 13.69 -46.85
C PRO A 216 -23.31 14.27 -47.67
N CYS A 217 -22.97 15.55 -47.45
CA CYS A 217 -21.86 16.22 -48.13
C CYS A 217 -20.50 15.78 -47.61
N THR A 218 -20.43 15.38 -46.34
CA THR A 218 -19.21 14.85 -45.73
C THR A 218 -18.92 13.44 -46.24
N GLU A 219 -19.94 12.59 -46.40
CA GLU A 219 -19.77 11.27 -47.00
C GLU A 219 -19.30 11.36 -48.46
N GLN A 220 -19.83 12.31 -49.23
CA GLN A 220 -19.37 12.58 -50.59
C GLN A 220 -17.91 13.07 -50.62
N LEU A 221 -17.53 13.92 -49.66
CA LEU A 221 -16.14 14.34 -49.49
C LEU A 221 -15.24 13.12 -49.22
N ASP A 222 -15.57 12.29 -48.23
CA ASP A 222 -14.72 11.14 -47.85
C ASP A 222 -14.51 10.17 -49.02
N LEU A 223 -15.56 9.92 -49.80
CA LEU A 223 -15.48 9.14 -51.04
C LEU A 223 -14.59 9.81 -52.09
N CYS A 224 -14.67 11.13 -52.24
CA CYS A 224 -13.86 11.90 -53.18
C CYS A 224 -12.38 11.91 -52.79
N LEU A 225 -12.10 12.14 -51.50
CA LEU A 225 -10.75 12.15 -50.95
C LEU A 225 -10.11 10.75 -51.07
N GLY A 226 -10.90 9.69 -50.87
CA GLY A 226 -10.40 8.32 -50.82
C GLY A 226 -9.45 8.06 -49.65
N PHE A 227 -9.47 8.95 -48.65
CA PHE A 227 -8.82 8.73 -47.38
C PHE A 227 -9.58 7.62 -46.63
N PRO A 228 -8.89 6.82 -45.81
CA PRO A 228 -9.58 5.84 -44.97
C PRO A 228 -10.58 6.58 -44.07
N ALA A 229 -11.88 6.28 -44.24
CA ALA A 229 -12.94 6.90 -43.45
C ALA A 229 -12.60 6.75 -41.96
N ALA A 230 -12.45 7.87 -41.25
CA ALA A 230 -12.46 7.84 -39.80
C ALA A 230 -13.83 7.26 -39.41
N ASN A 231 -13.84 6.09 -38.75
CA ASN A 231 -15.07 5.36 -38.42
C ASN A 231 -16.14 6.33 -37.87
N SER A 232 -17.23 6.53 -38.61
CA SER A 232 -18.25 7.56 -38.37
C SER A 232 -18.97 7.44 -37.02
N THR A 233 -18.81 6.31 -36.32
CA THR A 233 -19.24 6.11 -34.93
C THR A 233 -18.49 6.98 -33.92
N GLU A 234 -17.31 7.52 -34.24
CA GLU A 234 -16.56 8.43 -33.35
C GLU A 234 -17.17 9.83 -33.25
N VAL A 235 -17.77 10.36 -34.32
CA VAL A 235 -18.14 11.78 -34.41
C VAL A 235 -19.33 12.10 -33.49
N THR A 236 -20.31 11.20 -33.38
CA THR A 236 -21.45 11.35 -32.46
C THR A 236 -21.03 11.15 -31.00
N ARG A 237 -19.99 10.35 -30.73
CA ARG A 237 -19.49 10.13 -29.36
C ARG A 237 -18.72 11.33 -28.81
N ARG A 238 -18.02 12.09 -29.68
CA ARG A 238 -17.26 13.30 -29.30
C ARG A 238 -18.13 14.48 -28.84
N ARG A 239 -19.44 14.53 -29.14
CA ARG A 239 -20.33 15.61 -28.65
C ARG A 239 -20.54 15.58 -27.12
N ASN A 240 -20.41 14.42 -26.49
CA ASN A 240 -20.53 14.29 -25.02
C ASN A 240 -19.25 14.69 -24.25
N LEU A 241 -18.14 14.99 -24.93
CA LEU A 241 -16.86 15.37 -24.29
C LEU A 241 -16.81 16.82 -23.80
N GLN A 242 -17.74 17.69 -24.22
CA GLN A 242 -17.62 19.13 -24.00
C GLN A 242 -17.84 19.57 -22.54
N GLU A 243 -18.20 18.63 -21.65
CA GLU A 243 -18.49 18.89 -20.23
C GLU A 243 -17.43 18.37 -19.24
N GLY A 244 -16.21 18.07 -19.70
CA GLY A 244 -15.15 17.55 -18.82
C GLY A 244 -15.43 16.14 -18.27
N VAL A 245 -16.42 15.45 -18.85
CA VAL A 245 -16.74 14.06 -18.54
C VAL A 245 -15.85 13.17 -19.39
N CYS A 246 -15.01 12.38 -18.73
CA CYS A 246 -14.16 11.39 -19.39
C CYS A 246 -15.03 10.36 -20.12
N VAL A 247 -14.64 10.01 -21.35
CA VAL A 247 -15.42 9.15 -22.24
C VAL A 247 -15.59 7.76 -21.62
N GLN A 248 -16.81 7.42 -21.21
CA GLN A 248 -17.13 6.06 -20.80
C GLN A 248 -17.07 5.12 -22.01
N LEU A 249 -15.99 4.35 -22.10
CA LEU A 249 -15.89 3.22 -23.02
C LEU A 249 -16.84 2.09 -22.61
N ASP A 250 -17.42 1.43 -23.62
CA ASP A 250 -18.13 0.17 -23.43
C ASP A 250 -17.08 -0.95 -23.29
N LEU A 251 -17.02 -1.55 -22.10
CA LEU A 251 -15.92 -2.42 -21.69
C LEU A 251 -16.14 -3.89 -22.04
N GLU A 252 -17.37 -4.28 -22.34
CA GLU A 252 -17.73 -5.70 -22.51
C GLU A 252 -17.15 -6.31 -23.80
N GLU A 253 -16.77 -5.50 -24.79
CA GLU A 253 -16.29 -5.95 -26.10
C GLU A 253 -14.76 -5.86 -26.29
N LEU A 254 -14.02 -5.38 -25.29
CA LEU A 254 -12.58 -5.13 -25.44
C LEU A 254 -11.73 -6.38 -25.13
N ASN A 255 -10.81 -6.69 -26.04
CA ASN A 255 -9.74 -7.66 -25.81
C ASN A 255 -8.60 -6.99 -25.05
N TRP A 256 -8.15 -7.60 -23.96
CA TRP A 256 -7.07 -7.06 -23.13
C TRP A 256 -5.74 -7.74 -23.41
N TYR A 257 -4.70 -6.94 -23.60
CA TYR A 257 -3.33 -7.39 -23.88
C TYR A 257 -2.38 -6.95 -22.77
N VAL A 258 -1.49 -7.86 -22.36
CA VAL A 258 -0.43 -7.55 -21.40
C VAL A 258 0.59 -6.63 -22.05
N VAL A 259 0.66 -5.39 -21.57
CA VAL A 259 1.64 -4.40 -22.02
C VAL A 259 2.83 -4.36 -21.07
N TYR A 260 2.59 -4.57 -19.77
CA TYR A 260 3.66 -4.50 -18.79
C TYR A 260 3.45 -5.44 -17.61
N GLU A 261 4.55 -6.05 -17.17
CA GLU A 261 4.63 -6.94 -16.02
C GLU A 261 5.41 -6.26 -14.87
N LEU A 262 4.70 -5.88 -13.81
CA LEU A 262 5.33 -5.33 -12.60
C LEU A 262 5.84 -6.46 -11.72
N THR A 263 7.14 -6.75 -11.78
CA THR A 263 7.85 -7.53 -10.75
C THR A 263 8.59 -6.57 -9.81
N PHE A 264 8.89 -7.02 -8.59
CA PHE A 264 9.66 -6.21 -7.63
C PHE A 264 11.01 -5.74 -8.21
N ILE A 265 11.77 -6.66 -8.81
CA ILE A 265 13.11 -6.37 -9.37
C ILE A 265 13.01 -5.44 -10.58
N ASN A 266 12.10 -5.71 -11.53
CA ASN A 266 11.94 -4.86 -12.71
C ASN A 266 11.48 -3.45 -12.33
N SER A 267 10.63 -3.32 -11.31
CA SER A 267 10.16 -2.02 -10.83
C SER A 267 11.30 -1.20 -10.25
N ILE A 268 12.23 -1.82 -9.51
CA ILE A 268 13.43 -1.15 -8.97
C ILE A 268 14.36 -0.73 -10.11
N GLU A 269 14.65 -1.62 -11.06
CA GLU A 269 15.54 -1.32 -12.20
C GLU A 269 14.99 -0.16 -13.04
N LYS A 270 13.69 -0.19 -13.36
CA LYS A 270 13.02 0.87 -14.14
C LYS A 270 12.91 2.18 -13.37
N ALA A 271 12.62 2.15 -12.07
CA ALA A 271 12.63 3.37 -11.25
C ALA A 271 14.06 3.97 -11.15
N TRP A 272 15.08 3.12 -11.02
CA TRP A 272 16.47 3.56 -10.93
C TRP A 272 16.98 4.19 -12.23
N THR A 273 16.66 3.57 -13.37
CA THR A 273 17.03 4.05 -14.71
C THR A 273 16.19 5.24 -15.16
N GLY A 274 14.92 5.31 -14.74
CA GLY A 274 13.96 6.38 -15.06
C GLY A 274 14.09 7.66 -14.24
N ASP A 275 15.24 7.88 -13.56
CA ASP A 275 15.51 9.06 -12.72
C ASP A 275 14.59 9.17 -11.47
N ALA A 276 13.92 8.08 -11.09
CA ALA A 276 13.11 7.95 -9.87
C ALA A 276 13.90 7.22 -8.77
N LYS A 277 15.15 7.63 -8.53
CA LYS A 277 16.06 6.94 -7.58
C LYS A 277 15.53 6.93 -6.14
N LEU A 278 14.86 8.01 -5.70
CA LEU A 278 14.27 8.09 -4.36
C LEU A 278 13.19 7.01 -4.18
N LEU A 279 12.32 6.82 -5.18
CA LEU A 279 11.29 5.78 -5.19
C LEU A 279 11.92 4.39 -5.06
N ALA A 280 12.94 4.10 -5.87
CA ALA A 280 13.66 2.83 -5.82
C ALA A 280 14.26 2.57 -4.43
N VAL A 281 14.85 3.58 -3.78
CA VAL A 281 15.39 3.46 -2.41
C VAL A 281 14.30 3.19 -1.38
N ILE A 282 13.15 3.87 -1.46
CA ILE A 282 12.03 3.67 -0.55
C ILE A 282 11.49 2.24 -0.68
N ILE A 283 11.27 1.75 -1.90
CA ILE A 283 10.78 0.38 -2.17
C ILE A 283 11.79 -0.66 -1.65
N VAL A 284 13.08 -0.52 -1.97
CA VAL A 284 14.13 -1.45 -1.50
C VAL A 284 14.24 -1.44 0.02
N LEU A 285 14.13 -0.28 0.67
CA LEU A 285 14.24 -0.18 2.11
C LEU A 285 13.04 -0.82 2.82
N PHE A 286 11.82 -0.41 2.46
CA PHE A 286 10.61 -0.78 3.19
C PHE A 286 9.98 -2.11 2.76
N SER A 287 10.16 -2.53 1.51
CA SER A 287 9.65 -3.81 0.98
C SER A 287 10.76 -4.85 0.83
N GLY A 288 11.96 -4.44 0.46
CA GLY A 288 13.12 -5.33 0.40
C GLY A 288 13.70 -5.65 1.77
N ILE A 289 14.48 -4.72 2.33
CA ILE A 289 15.36 -4.96 3.48
C ILE A 289 14.57 -5.10 4.78
N TRP A 290 13.63 -4.19 5.03
CA TRP A 290 12.95 -4.06 6.32
C TRP A 290 12.15 -5.32 6.72
N PRO A 291 11.33 -5.96 5.86
CA PRO A 291 10.62 -7.19 6.23
C PRO A 291 11.53 -8.33 6.68
N TYR A 292 12.66 -8.54 5.99
CA TYR A 292 13.64 -9.55 6.39
C TYR A 292 14.38 -9.16 7.67
N ALA A 293 14.78 -7.89 7.81
CA ALA A 293 15.43 -7.40 9.01
C ALA A 293 14.56 -7.62 10.26
N LYS A 294 13.25 -7.38 10.16
CA LYS A 294 12.31 -7.64 11.26
C LYS A 294 12.23 -9.11 11.62
N ASN A 295 12.12 -10.03 10.65
CA ASN A 295 12.15 -11.46 10.92
C ASN A 295 13.44 -11.89 11.62
N ILE A 296 14.60 -11.37 11.20
CA ILE A 296 15.89 -11.63 11.86
C ILE A 296 15.90 -11.09 13.29
N ILE A 297 15.41 -9.87 13.52
CA ILE A 297 15.30 -9.29 14.85
C ILE A 297 14.38 -10.11 15.74
N LEU A 298 13.26 -10.63 15.22
CA LEU A 298 12.35 -11.50 15.98
C LEU A 298 13.00 -12.82 16.38
N VAL A 299 13.69 -13.49 15.46
CA VAL A 299 14.47 -14.70 15.77
C VAL A 299 15.53 -14.38 16.83
N TRP A 300 16.23 -13.25 16.67
CA TRP A 300 17.24 -12.81 17.62
C TRP A 300 16.65 -12.55 19.01
N LEU A 301 15.51 -11.85 19.12
CA LEU A 301 14.83 -11.60 20.39
C LEU A 301 14.33 -12.89 21.07
N TRP A 302 13.98 -13.89 20.27
CA TRP A 302 13.50 -15.18 20.76
C TRP A 302 14.63 -16.03 21.37
N TYR A 303 15.77 -16.09 20.69
CA TYR A 303 16.89 -16.96 21.04
C TYR A 303 18.00 -16.28 21.84
N TRP A 304 18.14 -14.96 21.77
CA TRP A 304 19.23 -14.26 22.43
C TRP A 304 18.88 -13.84 23.86
N PRO A 305 19.74 -14.15 24.85
CA PRO A 305 19.54 -13.71 26.22
C PRO A 305 19.74 -12.19 26.28
N MET A 306 18.67 -11.46 26.60
CA MET A 306 18.67 -10.00 26.66
C MET A 306 18.00 -9.54 27.95
N THR A 307 18.47 -8.40 28.49
CA THR A 307 17.81 -7.76 29.64
C THR A 307 16.36 -7.40 29.29
N VAL A 308 15.47 -7.50 30.27
CA VAL A 308 14.03 -7.20 30.10
C VAL A 308 13.81 -5.83 29.47
N GLU A 309 14.47 -4.79 29.99
CA GLU A 309 14.36 -3.42 29.49
C GLU A 309 14.74 -3.28 28.01
N ARG A 310 15.87 -3.86 27.59
CA ARG A 310 16.30 -3.82 26.19
C ARG A 310 15.32 -4.57 25.29
N ARG A 311 14.85 -5.76 25.72
CA ARG A 311 13.90 -6.57 24.96
C ARG A 311 12.56 -5.85 24.79
N THR A 312 12.03 -5.24 25.86
CA THR A 312 10.81 -4.41 25.78
C THR A 312 11.00 -3.25 24.81
N ASN A 313 12.12 -2.54 24.90
CA ASN A 313 12.41 -1.41 24.02
C ASN A 313 12.46 -1.83 22.55
N VAL A 314 13.19 -2.90 22.22
CA VAL A 314 13.27 -3.39 20.83
C VAL A 314 11.90 -3.84 20.33
N LEU A 315 11.12 -4.59 21.11
CA LEU A 315 9.78 -5.04 20.74
C LEU A 315 8.82 -3.86 20.50
N THR A 316 8.86 -2.84 21.35
CA THR A 316 8.04 -1.62 21.19
C THR A 316 8.41 -0.86 19.92
N TRP A 317 9.71 -0.73 19.62
CA TRP A 317 10.16 -0.11 18.37
C TRP A 317 9.77 -0.93 17.15
N LEU A 318 9.90 -2.25 17.23
CA LEU A 318 9.55 -3.17 16.16
C LEU A 318 8.05 -3.09 15.81
N LEU A 319 7.17 -3.08 16.82
CA LEU A 319 5.72 -2.87 16.67
C LEU A 319 5.38 -1.52 16.00
N ARG A 320 6.10 -0.45 16.34
CA ARG A 320 5.82 0.89 15.78
C ARG A 320 6.24 1.02 14.33
N LEU A 321 7.34 0.37 13.96
CA LEU A 321 7.95 0.45 12.64
C LEU A 321 7.45 -0.63 11.67
N SER A 322 6.75 -1.67 12.15
CA SER A 322 6.30 -2.77 11.30
C SER A 322 5.27 -2.35 10.25
N LYS A 323 4.46 -1.30 10.48
CA LYS A 323 3.45 -0.83 9.51
C LYS A 323 4.05 -0.29 8.22
N TYR A 324 5.27 0.21 8.27
CA TYR A 324 5.92 0.75 7.09
C TYR A 324 6.30 -0.32 6.05
N THR A 325 6.19 -1.62 6.35
CA THR A 325 6.29 -2.64 5.28
C THR A 325 5.11 -2.65 4.33
N LEU A 326 3.97 -2.05 4.71
CA LEU A 326 2.81 -1.93 3.82
C LEU A 326 2.95 -0.80 2.80
N VAL A 327 4.04 -0.01 2.81
CA VAL A 327 4.27 1.08 1.84
C VAL A 327 4.14 0.58 0.41
N ASP A 328 4.71 -0.60 0.12
CA ASP A 328 4.68 -1.19 -1.24
C ASP A 328 3.30 -1.71 -1.63
N VAL A 329 2.54 -2.27 -0.69
CA VAL A 329 1.13 -2.63 -0.92
C VAL A 329 0.33 -1.40 -1.32
N PHE A 330 0.50 -0.29 -0.61
CA PHE A 330 -0.19 0.96 -0.95
C PHE A 330 0.36 1.61 -2.23
N ALA A 331 1.65 1.50 -2.53
CA ALA A 331 2.20 1.96 -3.80
C ALA A 331 1.59 1.18 -4.98
N VAL A 332 1.46 -0.15 -4.87
CA VAL A 332 0.76 -0.96 -5.88
C VAL A 332 -0.71 -0.55 -5.98
N VAL A 333 -1.42 -0.35 -4.86
CA VAL A 333 -2.80 0.17 -4.87
C VAL A 333 -2.89 1.52 -5.60
N SER A 334 -1.94 2.43 -5.38
CA SER A 334 -1.88 3.71 -6.09
C SER A 334 -1.62 3.56 -7.58
N VAL A 335 -0.78 2.61 -8.01
CA VAL A 335 -0.61 2.27 -9.43
C VAL A 335 -1.88 1.65 -10.01
N LEU A 336 -2.56 0.77 -9.26
CA LEU A 336 -3.83 0.17 -9.69
C LEU A 336 -4.88 1.22 -9.99
N VAL A 337 -5.01 2.24 -9.14
CA VAL A 337 -5.95 3.35 -9.34
C VAL A 337 -5.46 4.32 -10.42
N GLY A 338 -4.18 4.72 -10.37
CA GLY A 338 -3.61 5.71 -11.28
C GLY A 338 -3.49 5.26 -12.75
N VAL A 339 -3.45 3.94 -13.00
CA VAL A 339 -3.38 3.36 -14.35
C VAL A 339 -4.78 3.06 -14.93
N LEU A 340 -5.87 3.33 -14.21
CA LEU A 340 -7.23 3.28 -14.76
C LEU A 340 -7.48 4.51 -15.64
N LEU A 341 -6.83 4.55 -16.80
CA LEU A 341 -6.87 5.67 -17.73
C LEU A 341 -7.58 5.28 -19.01
N GLN A 342 -8.51 6.13 -19.43
CA GLN A 342 -9.16 6.10 -20.73
C GLN A 342 -8.59 7.26 -21.55
N LEU A 343 -7.77 6.93 -22.54
CA LEU A 343 -7.05 7.89 -23.36
C LEU A 343 -7.59 7.84 -24.78
N ASN A 344 -7.76 9.01 -25.40
CA ASN A 344 -7.99 9.10 -26.84
C ASN A 344 -6.69 9.54 -27.50
N VAL A 345 -6.03 8.62 -28.21
CA VAL A 345 -4.77 8.89 -28.92
C VAL A 345 -5.07 8.90 -30.41
N GLY A 346 -5.10 10.09 -31.02
CA GLY A 346 -5.31 10.24 -32.47
C GLY A 346 -6.65 9.68 -32.97
N GLY A 347 -7.74 9.86 -32.21
CA GLY A 347 -9.06 9.29 -32.51
C GLY A 347 -9.21 7.82 -32.10
N THR A 348 -8.16 7.19 -31.61
CA THR A 348 -8.26 5.83 -31.10
C THR A 348 -8.42 5.83 -29.59
N GLU A 349 -9.56 5.36 -29.12
CA GLU A 349 -9.76 5.12 -27.70
C GLU A 349 -8.88 3.93 -27.26
N VAL A 350 -8.06 4.17 -26.25
CA VAL A 350 -7.18 3.21 -25.59
C VAL A 350 -7.55 3.22 -24.10
N ALA A 351 -8.01 2.08 -23.60
CA ALA A 351 -8.21 1.88 -22.18
C ALA A 351 -6.98 1.14 -21.64
N THR A 352 -6.45 1.65 -20.54
CA THR A 352 -5.44 0.95 -19.75
C THR A 352 -6.00 0.66 -18.38
N ARG A 353 -5.55 -0.47 -17.81
CA ARG A 353 -5.89 -0.85 -16.44
C ARG A 353 -4.76 -1.69 -15.87
N ALA A 354 -4.66 -1.74 -14.56
CA ALA A 354 -3.74 -2.63 -13.89
C ALA A 354 -4.50 -3.69 -13.06
N GLU A 355 -4.01 -4.92 -13.07
CA GLU A 355 -4.53 -6.05 -12.31
C GLU A 355 -3.51 -6.49 -11.26
N PRO A 356 -3.90 -6.67 -9.99
CA PRO A 356 -3.02 -7.25 -9.00
C PRO A 356 -2.76 -8.73 -9.31
N ARG A 357 -1.59 -9.22 -8.92
CA ARG A 357 -1.19 -10.63 -9.09
C ARG A 357 -0.99 -11.30 -7.73
N PRO A 358 -0.98 -12.65 -7.66
CA PRO A 358 -0.96 -13.36 -6.37
C PRO A 358 0.21 -12.98 -5.45
N SER A 359 1.32 -12.47 -5.99
CA SER A 359 2.52 -12.13 -5.23
C SER A 359 2.31 -10.92 -4.31
N ILE A 360 1.56 -9.89 -4.74
CA ILE A 360 1.25 -8.75 -3.86
C ILE A 360 0.30 -9.15 -2.73
N ILE A 361 -0.60 -10.11 -2.99
CA ILE A 361 -1.50 -10.66 -1.96
C ILE A 361 -0.69 -11.50 -0.96
N ALA A 362 0.23 -12.32 -1.44
CA ALA A 362 1.15 -13.07 -0.59
C ALA A 362 2.01 -12.14 0.28
N PHE A 363 2.51 -11.03 -0.28
CA PHE A 363 3.25 -10.01 0.48
C PHE A 363 2.41 -9.38 1.59
N PHE A 364 1.16 -9.00 1.27
CA PHE A 364 0.23 -8.46 2.24
C PHE A 364 -0.05 -9.46 3.38
N LEU A 365 -0.35 -10.72 3.05
CA LEU A 365 -0.60 -11.77 4.03
C LEU A 365 0.64 -12.06 4.89
N ALA A 366 1.83 -12.09 4.29
CA ALA A 366 3.09 -12.22 5.03
C ALA A 366 3.26 -11.06 6.03
N THR A 367 2.95 -9.83 5.61
CA THR A 367 3.03 -8.67 6.49
C THR A 367 2.05 -8.78 7.67
N VAL A 368 0.78 -9.11 7.42
CA VAL A 368 -0.22 -9.30 8.48
C VAL A 368 0.17 -10.44 9.43
N TRP A 369 0.69 -11.52 8.88
CA TRP A 369 1.19 -12.67 9.65
C TRP A 369 2.37 -12.26 10.54
N GLU A 370 3.33 -11.52 10.00
CA GLU A 370 4.47 -10.99 10.74
C GLU A 370 4.03 -10.10 11.90
N PHE A 371 3.07 -9.20 11.68
CA PHE A 371 2.48 -8.40 12.74
C PHE A 371 1.90 -9.24 13.88
N THR A 372 1.16 -10.28 13.50
CA THR A 372 0.58 -11.23 14.46
C THR A 372 1.68 -11.93 15.26
N GLN A 373 2.81 -12.28 14.63
CA GLN A 373 3.97 -12.84 15.33
C GLN A 373 4.59 -11.84 16.31
N ILE A 374 4.76 -10.57 15.92
CA ILE A 374 5.33 -9.55 16.81
C ILE A 374 4.46 -9.38 18.06
N GLU A 375 3.15 -9.23 17.89
CA GLU A 375 2.20 -9.12 19.02
C GLU A 375 2.21 -10.37 19.91
N TRP A 376 2.32 -11.55 19.31
CA TRP A 376 2.44 -12.79 20.06
C TRP A 376 3.75 -12.86 20.87
N VAL A 377 4.89 -12.46 20.29
CA VAL A 377 6.18 -12.38 21.01
C VAL A 377 6.11 -11.34 22.14
N VAL A 378 5.46 -10.20 21.92
CA VAL A 378 5.22 -9.17 22.94
C VAL A 378 4.37 -9.73 24.07
N HIS A 379 3.32 -10.49 23.76
CA HIS A 379 2.49 -11.15 24.75
C HIS A 379 3.30 -12.16 25.60
N CYS A 380 4.10 -13.00 24.95
CA CYS A 380 5.00 -13.94 25.62
C CYS A 380 6.03 -13.23 26.50
N HIS A 381 6.60 -12.12 26.03
CA HIS A 381 7.52 -11.30 26.83
C HIS A 381 6.84 -10.74 28.08
N ASN A 382 5.66 -10.16 27.93
CA ASN A 382 4.92 -9.57 29.05
C ASN A 382 4.51 -10.60 30.11
N GLN A 383 4.17 -11.82 29.69
CA GLN A 383 3.89 -12.93 30.61
C GLN A 383 5.15 -13.38 31.38
N HIS A 384 6.31 -13.42 30.70
CA HIS A 384 7.58 -13.78 31.34
C HIS A 384 8.00 -12.76 32.42
N VAL A 385 7.72 -11.48 32.22
CA VAL A 385 8.03 -10.42 33.19
C VAL A 385 7.17 -10.50 34.45
N GLN A 386 5.94 -11.06 34.37
CA GLN A 386 5.00 -11.10 35.51
C GLN A 386 5.25 -12.27 36.47
N TYR A 387 5.71 -13.42 35.97
CA TYR A 387 5.84 -14.66 36.76
C TYR A 387 6.79 -14.62 37.98
N PRO A 388 7.92 -13.87 37.98
CA PRO A 388 8.84 -13.86 39.12
C PRO A 388 8.28 -13.22 40.39
N ALA A 389 7.26 -12.36 40.29
CA ALA A 389 6.69 -11.66 41.43
C ALA A 389 5.85 -12.59 42.32
N ASP A 390 4.97 -13.39 41.72
CA ASP A 390 3.98 -14.19 42.45
C ASP A 390 4.61 -15.43 43.13
N SER A 391 5.67 -15.99 42.53
CA SER A 391 6.36 -17.16 43.05
C SER A 391 7.28 -16.86 44.25
N ALA A 392 7.71 -15.61 44.41
CA ALA A 392 8.49 -15.18 45.58
C ALA A 392 7.60 -15.02 46.83
N GLU A 393 6.36 -14.53 46.69
CA GLU A 393 5.45 -14.35 47.83
C GLU A 393 4.96 -15.67 48.43
N THR A 394 4.79 -16.72 47.61
CA THR A 394 4.17 -17.98 48.09
C THR A 394 5.12 -18.83 48.97
N LYS A 395 6.44 -18.58 48.97
CA LYS A 395 7.41 -19.40 49.74
C LYS A 395 7.68 -18.92 51.16
N GLU A 396 7.18 -17.75 51.58
CA GLU A 396 7.49 -17.20 52.90
C GLU A 396 6.50 -17.64 54.00
N GLU A 397 5.36 -18.25 53.66
CA GLU A 397 4.26 -18.46 54.62
C GLU A 397 4.08 -19.90 55.15
N THR A 398 5.03 -20.80 54.92
CA THR A 398 4.94 -22.17 55.46
C THR A 398 6.27 -22.67 56.01
N SER A 399 6.85 -21.90 56.94
CA SER A 399 7.72 -22.51 57.95
C SER A 399 6.83 -23.05 59.08
N PRO A 400 6.67 -24.39 59.22
CA PRO A 400 5.93 -24.94 60.34
C PRO A 400 6.65 -24.52 61.63
N ALA A 401 5.88 -23.99 62.58
CA ALA A 401 6.33 -23.75 63.94
C ALA A 401 6.84 -25.07 64.53
N VAL A 402 8.15 -25.28 64.47
CA VAL A 402 8.85 -26.34 65.21
C VAL A 402 9.02 -25.82 66.62
N ASP A 403 8.15 -26.31 67.49
CA ASP A 403 8.20 -26.13 68.93
C ASP A 403 9.35 -27.00 69.48
N THR A 404 10.53 -26.41 69.67
CA THR A 404 11.62 -27.04 70.42
C THR A 404 12.06 -26.14 71.55
N GLY A 405 11.77 -26.60 72.76
CA GLY A 405 12.14 -25.95 74.02
C GLY A 405 13.65 -25.86 74.27
N ASP A 406 13.97 -24.86 75.09
CA ASP A 406 15.10 -24.73 76.02
C ASP A 406 16.50 -25.18 75.55
N ALA A 407 17.24 -24.29 74.87
CA ALA A 407 18.71 -24.24 74.91
C ALA A 407 19.25 -22.87 74.41
N PRO A 408 20.51 -22.50 74.75
CA PRO A 408 20.87 -21.14 75.13
C PRO A 408 21.14 -20.17 73.98
N THR A 409 20.75 -18.92 74.25
CA THR A 409 21.10 -17.66 73.58
C THR A 409 22.55 -17.60 73.11
N ALA A 410 22.78 -17.88 71.83
CA ALA A 410 23.95 -17.42 71.10
C ALA A 410 23.58 -16.14 70.35
N GLU A 411 24.16 -15.04 70.81
CA GLU A 411 24.02 -13.68 70.31
C GLU A 411 24.60 -13.58 68.89
N ILE A 412 23.75 -13.76 67.85
CA ILE A 412 24.15 -13.54 66.46
C ILE A 412 24.25 -12.03 66.22
N LYS A 413 25.49 -11.53 66.22
CA LYS A 413 25.84 -10.16 65.85
C LYS A 413 25.34 -9.82 64.44
N GLY A 414 24.49 -8.81 64.41
CA GLY A 414 23.80 -8.21 63.27
C GLY A 414 24.54 -8.15 61.94
N SER A 415 23.92 -8.76 60.92
CA SER A 415 23.93 -8.24 59.56
C SER A 415 22.75 -7.28 59.43
N ASN A 416 23.05 -5.98 59.42
CA ASN A 416 22.08 -4.89 59.36
C ASN A 416 21.06 -5.07 58.21
N PRO A 417 19.75 -5.15 58.49
CA PRO A 417 18.68 -5.13 57.49
C PRO A 417 18.45 -3.72 56.90
N THR A 418 19.50 -2.88 56.86
CA THR A 418 19.38 -1.48 56.46
C THR A 418 19.13 -1.32 54.97
N HIS A 419 19.58 -2.23 54.10
CA HIS A 419 19.41 -2.04 52.65
C HIS A 419 17.97 -2.20 52.14
N LEU A 420 17.21 -3.15 52.70
CA LEU A 420 15.79 -3.33 52.34
C LEU A 420 14.92 -2.22 52.95
N LEU A 421 15.24 -1.84 54.19
CA LEU A 421 14.57 -0.76 54.89
C LEU A 421 14.91 0.61 54.26
N ASP A 422 16.11 0.80 53.71
CA ASP A 422 16.51 2.02 53.00
C ASP A 422 15.85 2.11 51.61
N ALA A 423 15.63 0.99 50.93
CA ALA A 423 14.83 0.96 49.70
C ALA A 423 13.34 1.28 49.98
N MET A 424 12.78 0.78 51.08
CA MET A 424 11.43 1.14 51.52
C MET A 424 11.33 2.58 52.06
N LYS A 425 12.39 3.09 52.71
CA LYS A 425 12.49 4.49 53.17
C LYS A 425 12.64 5.48 52.02
N PHE A 426 13.32 5.10 50.93
CA PHE A 426 13.38 5.94 49.73
C PHE A 426 11.99 6.12 49.11
N ARG A 427 11.19 5.03 49.08
CA ARG A 427 9.80 5.06 48.59
C ARG A 427 8.87 5.91 49.47
N THR A 428 9.01 5.84 50.80
CA THR A 428 8.23 6.67 51.73
C THR A 428 8.67 8.13 51.74
N LYS A 429 9.95 8.42 51.44
CA LYS A 429 10.46 9.80 51.38
C LYS A 429 10.12 10.54 50.08
N LEU A 430 9.89 9.83 48.96
CA LEU A 430 9.25 10.43 47.78
C LEU A 430 7.76 10.72 48.03
N SER A 431 7.04 9.81 48.68
CA SER A 431 5.62 9.96 48.98
C SER A 431 5.30 11.13 49.93
N SER A 432 6.20 11.51 50.83
CA SER A 432 5.92 12.58 51.81
C SER A 432 6.15 14.00 51.28
N ASN A 433 6.73 14.17 50.09
CA ASN A 433 7.00 15.49 49.50
C ASN A 433 6.18 15.76 48.21
N GLU A 434 5.28 14.84 47.84
CA GLU A 434 4.45 14.89 46.62
C GLU A 434 3.09 15.59 46.79
N ASN A 435 2.68 15.93 48.03
CA ASN A 435 1.32 16.43 48.29
C ASN A 435 1.00 17.83 47.72
N THR A 436 1.97 18.52 47.10
CA THR A 436 1.76 19.82 46.44
C THR A 436 2.17 19.85 44.98
N LEU A 437 2.56 18.71 44.38
CA LEU A 437 2.65 18.59 42.92
C LEU A 437 1.24 18.41 42.30
N SER A 438 0.38 19.38 42.65
CA SER A 438 -0.63 20.02 41.84
C SER A 438 -1.61 19.12 41.07
N LEU A 439 -2.78 18.89 41.69
CA LEU A 439 -4.03 18.47 41.03
C LEU A 439 -4.35 19.30 39.74
N SER A 440 -3.80 20.52 39.63
CA SER A 440 -3.89 21.37 38.43
C SER A 440 -3.20 20.74 37.22
N ASN A 441 -2.08 20.03 37.42
CA ASN A 441 -1.29 19.45 36.33
C ASN A 441 -2.01 18.27 35.66
N VAL A 442 -2.69 17.42 36.44
CA VAL A 442 -3.46 16.27 35.93
C VAL A 442 -4.65 16.75 35.09
N THR A 443 -5.39 17.75 35.59
CA THR A 443 -6.52 18.34 34.85
C THR A 443 -6.06 18.99 33.54
N GLY A 444 -4.92 19.69 33.57
CA GLY A 444 -4.30 20.26 32.37
C GLY A 444 -3.92 19.22 31.33
N MET A 445 -3.36 18.07 31.75
CA MET A 445 -3.00 16.97 30.85
C MET A 445 -4.23 16.36 30.18
N HIS A 446 -5.33 16.14 30.92
CA HIS A 446 -6.57 15.62 30.35
C HIS A 446 -7.19 16.56 29.32
N LEU A 447 -7.22 17.87 29.60
CA LEU A 447 -7.70 18.87 28.64
C LEU A 447 -6.83 18.91 27.38
N TRP A 448 -5.51 18.79 27.53
CA TRP A 448 -4.58 18.73 26.40
C TRP A 448 -4.79 17.49 25.54
N VAL A 449 -4.93 16.31 26.15
CA VAL A 449 -5.21 15.06 25.42
C VAL A 449 -6.56 15.12 24.73
N ALA A 450 -7.59 15.68 25.38
CA ALA A 450 -8.91 15.88 24.77
C ALA A 450 -8.84 16.83 23.56
N PHE A 451 -8.07 17.92 23.67
CA PHE A 451 -7.84 18.85 22.56
C PHE A 451 -7.13 18.17 21.37
N LEU A 452 -6.09 17.37 21.64
CA LEU A 452 -5.40 16.60 20.60
C LEU A 452 -6.33 15.58 19.93
N LEU A 453 -7.18 14.92 20.70
CA LEU A 453 -8.16 13.96 20.20
C LEU A 453 -9.19 14.62 19.27
N ILE A 454 -9.76 15.76 19.70
CA ILE A 454 -10.70 16.53 18.85
C ILE A 454 -10.00 17.01 17.58
N SER A 455 -8.77 17.52 17.70
CA SER A 455 -8.00 18.02 16.56
C SER A 455 -7.67 16.92 15.56
N THR A 456 -7.23 15.76 16.03
CA THR A 456 -6.91 14.61 15.16
C THR A 456 -8.15 14.03 14.49
N LEU A 457 -9.28 13.95 15.21
CA LEU A 457 -10.55 13.54 14.61
C LEU A 457 -11.01 14.53 13.53
N ALA A 458 -10.92 15.84 13.78
CA ALA A 458 -11.28 16.88 12.81
C ALA A 458 -10.37 16.82 11.55
N LEU A 459 -9.06 16.68 11.73
CA LEU A 459 -8.11 16.56 10.61
C LEU A 459 -8.35 15.29 9.80
N TYR A 460 -8.63 14.16 10.46
CA TYR A 460 -8.95 12.91 9.77
C TYR A 460 -10.24 13.05 8.95
N LEU A 461 -11.32 13.55 9.55
CA LEU A 461 -12.59 13.76 8.85
C LEU A 461 -12.43 14.71 7.67
N ALA A 462 -11.74 15.85 7.85
CA ALA A 462 -11.44 16.77 6.75
C ALA A 462 -10.65 16.09 5.63
N GLY A 463 -9.58 15.36 5.97
CA GLY A 463 -8.77 14.62 5.01
C GLY A 463 -9.51 13.48 4.30
N THR A 464 -10.53 12.89 4.92
CA THR A 464 -11.32 11.82 4.27
C THR A 464 -12.27 12.35 3.18
N VAL A 465 -12.77 13.58 3.34
CA VAL A 465 -13.75 14.18 2.42
C VAL A 465 -13.07 14.95 1.29
N MET A 466 -11.92 15.57 1.57
CA MET A 466 -11.18 16.37 0.60
C MET A 466 -10.39 15.51 -0.40
N GLU A 467 -10.05 16.10 -1.53
CA GLU A 467 -9.25 15.46 -2.59
C GLU A 467 -7.83 15.16 -2.12
N ILE A 468 -7.41 13.90 -2.23
CA ILE A 468 -6.08 13.40 -1.88
C ILE A 468 -5.14 13.34 -3.09
N VAL A 469 -5.65 12.96 -4.26
CA VAL A 469 -4.86 12.83 -5.49
C VAL A 469 -5.72 13.12 -6.72
N GLN A 470 -5.09 13.73 -7.72
CA GLN A 470 -5.67 14.06 -9.01
C GLN A 470 -4.83 13.42 -10.11
N PHE A 471 -5.46 12.71 -11.05
CA PHE A 471 -4.83 12.22 -12.27
C PHE A 471 -5.44 12.93 -13.46
N THR A 472 -4.62 13.61 -14.24
CA THR A 472 -5.01 14.26 -15.49
C THR A 472 -4.32 13.56 -16.64
N SER A 473 -5.11 13.04 -17.57
CA SER A 473 -4.65 12.40 -18.78
C SER A 473 -4.85 13.32 -19.98
N PHE A 474 -3.82 13.50 -20.80
CA PHE A 474 -3.89 14.29 -22.02
C PHE A 474 -3.87 13.39 -23.25
N GLY A 475 -4.79 13.63 -24.18
CA GLY A 475 -4.74 13.05 -25.52
C GLY A 475 -3.61 13.67 -26.34
N ALA A 476 -3.14 12.94 -27.35
CA ALA A 476 -2.13 13.47 -28.26
C ALA A 476 -2.68 14.69 -29.03
N GLY A 477 -2.17 15.88 -28.73
CA GLY A 477 -2.58 17.14 -29.37
C GLY A 477 -3.71 17.89 -28.65
N ASP A 478 -4.31 17.32 -27.60
CA ASP A 478 -5.41 17.96 -26.87
C ASP A 478 -4.90 18.76 -25.65
N ASN A 479 -5.27 20.04 -25.59
CA ASN A 479 -5.01 20.90 -24.42
C ASN A 479 -6.00 20.63 -23.25
N ILE A 480 -7.06 19.85 -23.49
CA ILE A 480 -8.09 19.55 -22.50
C ILE A 480 -7.85 18.14 -21.98
N GLY A 481 -7.28 18.02 -20.78
CA GLY A 481 -7.03 16.74 -20.14
C GLY A 481 -8.26 16.21 -19.39
N CYS A 482 -8.52 14.91 -19.50
CA CYS A 482 -9.49 14.22 -18.65
C CYS A 482 -8.92 14.12 -17.23
N THR A 483 -9.59 14.75 -16.28
CA THR A 483 -9.14 14.86 -14.89
C THR A 483 -10.02 14.03 -13.97
N HIS A 484 -9.41 13.10 -13.25
CA HIS A 484 -10.04 12.34 -12.18
C HIS A 484 -9.48 12.76 -10.83
N SER A 485 -10.35 13.31 -9.98
CA SER A 485 -10.04 13.64 -8.60
C SER A 485 -10.55 12.56 -7.66
N PHE A 486 -9.73 12.18 -6.69
CA PHE A 486 -10.08 11.18 -5.70
C PHE A 486 -9.91 11.75 -4.29
N ASN A 487 -10.89 11.50 -3.43
CA ASN A 487 -10.74 11.62 -1.97
C ASN A 487 -10.41 10.23 -1.39
N LEU A 488 -10.21 10.13 -0.07
CA LEU A 488 -9.80 8.87 0.55
C LEU A 488 -10.82 7.72 0.33
N VAL A 489 -12.10 8.02 0.24
CA VAL A 489 -13.16 7.02 0.02
C VAL A 489 -13.27 6.67 -1.46
N THR A 490 -13.34 7.67 -2.35
CA THR A 490 -13.46 7.43 -3.79
C THR A 490 -12.20 6.80 -4.38
N PHE A 491 -11.01 7.06 -3.80
CA PHE A 491 -9.77 6.39 -4.15
C PHE A 491 -9.85 4.88 -3.89
N GLY A 492 -10.38 4.47 -2.73
CA GLY A 492 -10.63 3.06 -2.43
C GLY A 492 -11.67 2.45 -3.36
N ASN A 493 -12.78 3.16 -3.59
CA ASN A 493 -13.86 2.68 -4.47
C ASN A 493 -13.42 2.57 -5.94
N ALA A 494 -12.44 3.35 -6.39
CA ALA A 494 -11.89 3.26 -7.74
C ALA A 494 -11.28 1.88 -8.03
N MET A 495 -10.70 1.21 -7.01
CA MET A 495 -10.17 -0.15 -7.16
C MET A 495 -11.25 -1.19 -7.49
N VAL A 496 -12.48 -0.96 -7.06
CA VAL A 496 -13.63 -1.86 -7.28
C VAL A 496 -14.64 -1.22 -8.24
N SER A 497 -14.19 -0.25 -9.04
CA SER A 497 -14.99 0.28 -10.14
C SER A 497 -15.30 -0.83 -11.14
N GLU A 498 -16.40 -0.69 -11.87
CA GLU A 498 -16.78 -1.61 -12.93
C GLU A 498 -15.63 -1.80 -13.94
N LEU A 499 -14.94 -0.71 -14.28
CA LEU A 499 -13.73 -0.72 -15.12
C LEU A 499 -12.62 -1.63 -14.57
N ALA A 500 -12.40 -1.62 -13.26
CA ALA A 500 -11.38 -2.43 -12.62
C ALA A 500 -11.76 -3.92 -12.49
N LEU A 501 -13.06 -4.25 -12.47
CA LEU A 501 -13.56 -5.61 -12.24
C LEU A 501 -13.97 -6.34 -13.54
N THR A 502 -14.47 -5.65 -14.56
CA THR A 502 -14.98 -6.26 -15.80
C THR A 502 -13.91 -7.06 -16.52
N ALA A 503 -14.07 -8.37 -16.69
CA ALA A 503 -13.05 -9.26 -17.29
C ALA A 503 -11.70 -9.29 -16.53
N ASN A 504 -11.68 -8.98 -15.23
CA ASN A 504 -10.46 -9.05 -14.43
C ASN A 504 -10.11 -10.51 -14.09
N SER A 505 -8.94 -10.97 -14.55
CA SER A 505 -8.48 -12.34 -14.28
C SER A 505 -8.18 -12.60 -12.79
N ALA A 506 -7.97 -11.53 -12.03
CA ALA A 506 -7.56 -11.52 -10.63
C ALA A 506 -8.55 -10.76 -9.73
N GLU A 507 -9.84 -10.81 -10.02
CA GLU A 507 -10.92 -10.18 -9.24
C GLU A 507 -10.76 -10.38 -7.72
N ALA A 508 -10.47 -11.61 -7.27
CA ALA A 508 -10.28 -11.91 -5.86
C ALA A 508 -9.09 -11.15 -5.22
N GLY A 509 -8.02 -10.92 -5.99
CA GLY A 509 -6.87 -10.12 -5.55
C GLY A 509 -7.26 -8.65 -5.36
N THR A 510 -7.99 -8.09 -6.31
CA THR A 510 -8.50 -6.71 -6.25
C THR A 510 -9.40 -6.50 -5.04
N TRP A 511 -10.37 -7.41 -4.79
CA TRP A 511 -11.22 -7.36 -3.61
C TRP A 511 -10.44 -7.49 -2.30
N THR A 512 -9.41 -8.34 -2.27
CA THR A 512 -8.58 -8.50 -1.08
C THR A 512 -7.83 -7.21 -0.75
N LEU A 513 -7.24 -6.54 -1.74
CA LEU A 513 -6.58 -5.25 -1.55
C LEU A 513 -7.57 -4.14 -1.18
N TYR A 514 -8.77 -4.13 -1.77
CA TYR A 514 -9.83 -3.20 -1.38
C TYR A 514 -10.27 -3.38 0.08
N ILE A 515 -10.52 -4.60 0.51
CA ILE A 515 -10.89 -4.90 1.91
C ILE A 515 -9.74 -4.49 2.85
N ALA A 516 -8.49 -4.81 2.50
CA ALA A 516 -7.32 -4.39 3.26
C ALA A 516 -7.24 -2.86 3.38
N TYR A 517 -7.46 -2.13 2.27
CA TYR A 517 -7.52 -0.67 2.26
C TYR A 517 -8.61 -0.14 3.19
N VAL A 518 -9.85 -0.60 3.03
CA VAL A 518 -10.99 -0.16 3.86
C VAL A 518 -10.72 -0.42 5.34
N ILE A 519 -10.18 -1.58 5.69
CA ILE A 519 -9.87 -1.91 7.09
C ILE A 519 -8.76 -1.00 7.61
N LEU A 520 -7.60 -0.98 6.94
CA LEU A 520 -6.38 -0.35 7.47
C LEU A 520 -6.37 1.19 7.39
N VAL A 521 -7.05 1.75 6.39
CA VAL A 521 -7.05 3.19 6.10
C VAL A 521 -8.34 3.87 6.55
N LEU A 522 -9.50 3.21 6.50
CA LEU A 522 -10.79 3.84 6.83
C LEU A 522 -11.32 3.41 8.20
N PHE A 523 -11.43 2.11 8.44
CA PHE A 523 -12.10 1.56 9.63
C PHE A 523 -11.24 1.64 10.90
N LEU A 524 -9.97 1.23 10.83
CA LEU A 524 -9.09 1.21 12.00
C LEU A 524 -8.81 2.58 12.60
N PRO A 525 -8.52 3.66 11.84
CA PRO A 525 -8.33 4.99 12.42
C PRO A 525 -9.57 5.47 13.20
N ILE A 526 -10.77 5.23 12.68
CA ILE A 526 -12.04 5.57 13.35
C ILE A 526 -12.17 4.76 14.64
N THR A 527 -11.93 3.45 14.56
CA THR A 527 -12.01 2.56 15.73
C THR A 527 -11.04 2.96 16.82
N VAL A 528 -9.80 3.31 16.46
CA VAL A 528 -8.78 3.81 17.41
C VAL A 528 -9.27 5.07 18.10
N HIS A 529 -9.80 6.06 17.37
CA HIS A 529 -10.35 7.27 17.97
C HIS A 529 -11.53 6.98 18.90
N CYS A 530 -12.47 6.12 18.49
CA CYS A 530 -13.57 5.68 19.34
C CYS A 530 -13.07 5.03 20.64
N MET A 531 -12.06 4.15 20.55
CA MET A 531 -11.47 3.51 21.74
C MET A 531 -10.68 4.50 22.60
N GLN A 532 -10.05 5.53 22.03
CA GLN A 532 -9.41 6.61 22.78
C GLN A 532 -10.43 7.47 23.54
N ILE A 533 -11.59 7.77 22.94
CA ILE A 533 -12.71 8.44 23.63
C ILE A 533 -13.21 7.58 24.79
N VAL A 534 -13.42 6.28 24.56
CA VAL A 534 -13.82 5.33 25.61
C VAL A 534 -12.76 5.28 26.71
N LEU A 535 -11.48 5.22 26.37
CA LEU A 535 -10.39 5.19 27.36
C LEU A 535 -10.37 6.45 28.23
N LEU A 536 -10.54 7.64 27.63
CA LEU A 536 -10.59 8.90 28.37
C LEU A 536 -11.81 8.98 29.29
N THR A 537 -12.99 8.59 28.79
CA THR A 537 -14.22 8.59 29.61
C THR A 537 -14.15 7.55 30.73
N LEU A 538 -13.61 6.37 30.47
CA LEU A 538 -13.41 5.36 31.50
C LEU A 538 -12.37 5.78 32.53
N ALA A 539 -11.30 6.46 32.12
CA ALA A 539 -10.30 6.99 33.04
C ALA A 539 -10.88 8.07 33.97
N THR A 540 -11.86 8.86 33.50
CA THR A 540 -12.52 9.88 34.32
C THR A 540 -13.63 9.33 35.23
N PHE A 541 -14.38 8.33 34.78
CA PHE A 541 -15.61 7.88 35.46
C PHE A 541 -15.51 6.53 36.16
N CYS A 542 -14.48 5.71 35.89
CA CYS A 542 -14.42 4.34 36.36
C CYS A 542 -13.04 3.97 36.91
N GLU A 543 -12.99 3.59 38.19
CA GLU A 543 -11.77 3.14 38.87
C GLU A 543 -11.34 1.69 38.53
N ASN A 544 -12.04 1.00 37.61
CA ASN A 544 -11.70 -0.37 37.26
C ASN A 544 -10.41 -0.42 36.40
N LYS A 545 -9.28 -0.61 37.08
CA LYS A 545 -7.93 -0.67 36.50
C LYS A 545 -7.77 -1.78 35.45
N GLU A 546 -8.37 -2.95 35.65
CA GLU A 546 -8.23 -4.08 34.72
C GLU A 546 -8.88 -3.78 33.38
N ARG A 547 -10.10 -3.21 33.41
CA ARG A 547 -10.82 -2.82 32.19
C ARG A 547 -10.05 -1.76 31.40
N ASN A 548 -9.49 -0.76 32.08
CA ASN A 548 -8.75 0.31 31.40
C ASN A 548 -7.43 -0.21 30.80
N ARG A 549 -6.74 -1.14 31.50
CA ARG A 549 -5.56 -1.84 30.97
C ARG A 549 -5.89 -2.66 29.72
N PHE A 550 -7.05 -3.30 29.68
CA PHE A 550 -7.53 -4.03 28.50
C PHE A 550 -7.73 -3.08 27.31
N PHE A 551 -8.54 -2.02 27.47
CA PHE A 551 -8.78 -1.06 26.38
C PHE A 551 -7.50 -0.42 25.87
N PHE A 552 -6.61 -0.02 26.76
CA PHE A 552 -5.32 0.57 26.38
C PHE A 552 -4.48 -0.36 25.49
N LYS A 553 -4.36 -1.64 25.86
CA LYS A 553 -3.63 -2.65 25.06
C LYS A 553 -4.22 -2.78 23.65
N TRP A 554 -5.54 -2.87 23.56
CA TRP A 554 -6.23 -2.96 22.27
C TRP A 554 -6.07 -1.70 21.43
N THR A 555 -6.26 -0.52 22.02
CA THR A 555 -6.07 0.77 21.32
C THR A 555 -4.65 0.89 20.77
N SER A 556 -3.64 0.50 21.56
CA SER A 556 -2.25 0.53 21.10
C SER A 556 -1.97 -0.46 19.98
N SER A 557 -2.55 -1.67 20.05
CA SER A 557 -2.39 -2.68 19.00
C SER A 557 -3.08 -2.23 17.70
N LEU A 558 -4.33 -1.79 17.76
CA LEU A 558 -5.07 -1.29 16.59
C LEU A 558 -4.42 -0.06 15.94
N TRP A 559 -3.85 0.85 16.75
CA TRP A 559 -3.07 1.97 16.22
C TRP A 559 -1.82 1.53 15.45
N GLY A 560 -1.23 0.38 15.83
CA GLY A 560 -0.15 -0.26 15.08
C GLY A 560 -0.56 -0.71 13.67
N PHE A 561 -1.86 -1.03 13.46
CA PHE A 561 -2.40 -1.44 12.17
C PHE A 561 -3.01 -0.28 11.35
N SER A 562 -3.42 0.81 12.00
CA SER A 562 -3.83 2.04 11.31
C SER A 562 -2.69 2.55 10.41
N SER A 563 -2.96 2.65 9.11
CA SER A 563 -1.91 2.81 8.08
C SER A 563 -2.10 4.03 7.18
N VAL A 564 -2.73 5.10 7.69
CA VAL A 564 -2.97 6.33 6.91
C VAL A 564 -1.64 6.95 6.47
N GLU A 565 -0.66 7.07 7.36
CA GLU A 565 0.67 7.58 7.06
C GLU A 565 1.43 6.70 6.06
N VAL A 566 1.18 5.39 6.09
CA VAL A 566 1.82 4.43 5.19
C VAL A 566 1.26 4.58 3.79
N LEU A 567 -0.06 4.79 3.67
CA LEU A 567 -0.70 5.16 2.42
C LEU A 567 -0.15 6.49 1.88
N LEU A 568 0.03 7.52 2.72
CA LEU A 568 0.59 8.80 2.27
C LEU A 568 2.02 8.64 1.73
N ILE A 569 2.85 7.82 2.38
CA ILE A 569 4.19 7.52 1.87
C ILE A 569 4.11 6.76 0.54
N GLY A 570 3.20 5.78 0.42
CA GLY A 570 2.97 5.04 -0.83
C GLY A 570 2.50 5.94 -1.97
N LEU A 571 1.50 6.80 -1.73
CA LEU A 571 1.02 7.80 -2.67
C LEU A 571 2.12 8.77 -3.09
N PHE A 572 2.82 9.36 -2.13
CA PHE A 572 3.95 10.25 -2.41
C PHE A 572 5.00 9.58 -3.28
N SER A 573 5.29 8.30 -3.00
CA SER A 573 6.27 7.52 -3.73
C SER A 573 5.86 7.34 -5.20
N VAL A 574 4.59 7.03 -5.45
CA VAL A 574 4.06 6.85 -6.82
C VAL A 574 3.95 8.18 -7.57
N GLU A 575 3.43 9.22 -6.90
CA GLU A 575 3.30 10.57 -7.44
C GLU A 575 4.65 11.19 -7.81
N PHE A 576 5.68 10.92 -7.00
CA PHE A 576 7.03 11.39 -7.27
C PHE A 576 7.60 10.72 -8.53
N LYS A 577 7.49 11.43 -9.66
CA LYS A 577 7.86 10.97 -11.02
C LYS A 577 6.87 9.98 -11.66
N PHE A 578 5.59 10.03 -11.30
CA PHE A 578 4.57 9.19 -11.94
C PHE A 578 4.57 9.31 -13.47
N GLU A 579 4.65 10.54 -13.98
CA GLU A 579 4.73 10.84 -15.43
C GLU A 579 5.90 10.11 -16.10
N LYS A 580 7.10 10.14 -15.49
CA LYS A 580 8.27 9.43 -16.02
C LYS A 580 8.11 7.92 -15.96
N PHE A 581 7.50 7.41 -14.90
CA PHE A 581 7.20 5.99 -14.76
C PHE A 581 6.25 5.54 -15.87
N VAL A 582 5.11 6.22 -16.06
CA VAL A 582 4.14 5.92 -17.12
C VAL A 582 4.76 6.07 -18.51
N SER A 583 5.57 7.11 -18.74
CA SER A 583 6.33 7.30 -19.97
C SER A 583 7.29 6.12 -20.24
N ALA A 584 7.98 5.65 -19.22
CA ALA A 584 8.87 4.49 -19.32
C ALA A 584 8.11 3.18 -19.57
N LEU A 585 6.86 3.06 -19.07
CA LEU A 585 5.97 1.94 -19.37
C LEU A 585 5.48 1.96 -20.83
N ALA A 586 5.21 3.15 -21.38
CA ALA A 586 4.81 3.31 -22.79
C ALA A 586 5.96 2.96 -23.77
N GLY A 587 7.21 3.09 -23.32
CA GLY A 587 8.40 2.95 -24.16
C GLY A 587 8.76 4.26 -24.88
N ASN A 588 10.02 4.40 -25.28
CA ASN A 588 10.55 5.66 -25.84
C ASN A 588 9.79 6.16 -27.08
N ASP A 589 9.27 5.24 -27.90
CA ASP A 589 8.58 5.59 -29.15
C ASP A 589 7.14 6.06 -28.92
N ASN A 590 6.51 5.62 -27.82
CA ASN A 590 5.12 5.94 -27.51
C ASN A 590 4.94 6.97 -26.39
N SER A 591 5.99 7.29 -25.62
CA SER A 591 5.88 8.20 -24.47
C SER A 591 5.38 9.59 -24.88
N GLN A 592 5.63 10.01 -26.12
CA GLN A 592 5.13 11.29 -26.66
C GLN A 592 3.60 11.34 -26.82
N PHE A 593 2.93 10.18 -26.89
CA PHE A 593 1.47 10.10 -27.02
C PHE A 593 0.75 9.98 -25.67
N PHE A 594 1.48 9.79 -24.57
CA PHE A 594 0.94 9.56 -23.24
C PHE A 594 1.53 10.56 -22.24
N SER A 595 0.86 11.71 -22.06
CA SER A 595 1.14 12.59 -20.94
C SER A 595 0.09 12.38 -19.87
N VAL A 596 0.54 11.87 -18.72
CA VAL A 596 -0.28 11.73 -17.52
C VAL A 596 0.36 12.59 -16.44
N ASN A 597 -0.34 13.67 -16.09
CA ASN A 597 0.05 14.51 -14.97
C ASN A 597 -0.70 14.04 -13.74
N SER A 598 0.04 13.85 -12.66
CA SER A 598 -0.53 13.55 -11.36
C SER A 598 -0.21 14.69 -10.39
N SER A 599 -1.14 14.99 -9.49
CA SER A 599 -0.91 16.01 -8.47
C SER A 599 -1.54 15.63 -7.14
N LEU A 600 -0.86 16.01 -6.05
CA LEU A 600 -1.32 15.78 -4.69
C LEU A 600 -2.35 16.85 -4.30
N GLY A 601 -3.52 16.40 -3.87
CA GLY A 601 -4.60 17.29 -3.41
C GLY A 601 -4.40 17.82 -1.99
N PRO A 602 -5.22 18.79 -1.54
CA PRO A 602 -5.10 19.37 -0.20
C PRO A 602 -5.23 18.36 0.95
N ALA A 603 -6.01 17.29 0.76
CA ALA A 603 -6.21 16.27 1.78
C ALA A 603 -4.91 15.54 2.14
N PHE A 604 -3.99 15.39 1.17
CA PHE A 604 -2.70 14.76 1.41
C PHE A 604 -1.94 15.48 2.54
N PHE A 605 -1.86 16.80 2.50
CA PHE A 605 -1.17 17.61 3.52
C PHE A 605 -1.91 17.62 4.86
N ILE A 606 -3.25 17.66 4.83
CA ILE A 606 -4.08 17.57 6.04
C ILE A 606 -3.88 16.20 6.72
N LEU A 607 -3.79 15.12 5.94
CA LEU A 607 -3.57 13.77 6.46
C LEU A 607 -2.13 13.58 6.97
N ILE A 608 -1.13 14.30 6.45
CA ILE A 608 0.21 14.37 7.07
C ILE A 608 0.12 15.01 8.45
N ALA A 609 -0.56 16.16 8.57
CA ALA A 609 -0.77 16.82 9.86
C ALA A 609 -1.53 15.91 10.83
N TYR A 610 -2.57 15.22 10.36
CA TYR A 610 -3.27 14.18 11.12
C TYR A 610 -2.31 13.09 11.61
N SER A 611 -1.45 12.55 10.75
CA SER A 611 -0.53 11.46 11.09
C SER A 611 0.44 11.85 12.20
N VAL A 612 1.01 13.05 12.12
CA VAL A 612 1.90 13.61 13.15
C VAL A 612 1.15 13.81 14.46
N MET A 613 -0.03 14.46 14.40
CA MET A 613 -0.84 14.74 15.58
C MET A 613 -1.38 13.47 16.24
N SER A 614 -1.73 12.44 15.45
CA SER A 614 -2.18 11.12 15.92
C SER A 614 -1.05 10.38 16.64
N GLY A 615 0.18 10.45 16.11
CA GLY A 615 1.37 9.95 16.80
C GLY A 615 1.63 10.66 18.14
N LEU A 616 1.49 11.98 18.19
CA LEU A 616 1.60 12.75 19.44
C LEU A 616 0.50 12.38 20.44
N LEU A 617 -0.75 12.30 19.98
CA LEU A 617 -1.88 11.88 20.81
C LEU A 617 -1.63 10.50 21.43
N GLN A 618 -1.21 9.52 20.63
CA GLN A 618 -0.91 8.19 21.11
C GLN A 618 0.24 8.19 22.11
N TYR A 619 1.27 9.02 21.90
CA TYR A 619 2.35 9.21 22.86
C TYR A 619 1.85 9.78 24.20
N PHE A 620 1.00 10.82 24.18
CA PHE A 620 0.47 11.40 25.42
C PHE A 620 -0.47 10.47 26.16
N ILE A 621 -1.35 9.73 25.45
CA ILE A 621 -2.19 8.70 26.05
C ILE A 621 -1.32 7.62 26.69
N TYR A 622 -0.25 7.20 26.02
CA TYR A 622 0.71 6.24 26.54
C TYR A 622 1.38 6.74 27.84
N CYS A 623 1.84 7.99 27.86
CA CYS A 623 2.43 8.59 29.07
C CYS A 623 1.43 8.71 30.22
N ALA A 624 0.21 9.20 29.95
CA ALA A 624 -0.83 9.35 30.97
C ALA A 624 -1.20 8.01 31.62
N THR A 625 -1.32 6.96 30.80
CA THR A 625 -1.68 5.61 31.28
C THR A 625 -0.53 4.92 32.01
N ALA A 626 0.72 5.12 31.58
CA ALA A 626 1.88 4.59 32.27
C ALA A 626 2.00 5.15 33.69
N GLU A 627 1.76 6.45 33.86
CA GLU A 627 1.76 7.13 35.16
C GLU A 627 0.59 6.66 36.05
N TYR A 628 -0.63 6.65 35.50
CA TYR A 628 -1.84 6.38 36.28
C TYR A 628 -1.98 4.91 36.74
N TYR A 629 -1.59 3.96 35.90
CA TYR A 629 -1.82 2.54 36.17
C TYR A 629 -0.57 1.77 36.66
N HIS A 630 0.58 2.44 36.82
CA HIS A 630 1.87 1.80 37.12
C HIS A 630 2.14 0.56 36.24
N VAL A 631 1.74 0.64 34.96
CA VAL A 631 1.57 -0.57 34.12
C VAL A 631 2.86 -1.31 33.82
N ASP A 632 4.03 -0.70 34.02
CA ASP A 632 5.30 -1.42 33.94
C ASP A 632 6.45 -0.64 34.62
N PRO A 633 7.09 -1.16 35.68
CA PRO A 633 8.23 -0.49 36.34
C PRO A 633 9.46 -0.36 35.44
N TYR A 634 9.52 -1.12 34.33
CA TYR A 634 10.64 -1.09 33.39
C TYR A 634 10.47 -0.10 32.25
N HIS A 635 9.31 0.56 32.14
CA HIS A 635 9.09 1.60 31.13
C HIS A 635 9.56 2.95 31.66
N LYS A 636 10.89 3.17 31.66
CA LYS A 636 11.40 4.54 31.61
C LYS A 636 10.99 5.12 30.26
N VAL A 637 9.99 5.99 30.26
CA VAL A 637 9.56 6.74 29.06
C VAL A 637 10.81 7.25 28.38
N ASN A 638 11.03 6.76 27.14
CA ASN A 638 12.25 6.99 26.39
C ASN A 638 12.57 8.49 26.43
N LEU A 639 13.73 8.82 27.01
CA LEU A 639 14.08 10.18 27.39
C LEU A 639 14.17 11.15 26.20
N ILE A 640 14.05 10.66 24.96
CA ILE A 640 14.20 11.45 23.73
C ILE A 640 13.05 12.45 23.58
N TRP A 641 11.79 12.02 23.74
CA TRP A 641 10.65 12.94 23.62
C TRP A 641 10.52 13.84 24.85
N THR A 642 10.82 13.34 26.05
CA THR A 642 10.93 14.16 27.25
C THR A 642 12.15 15.08 27.21
N LYS A 643 13.23 14.78 26.49
CA LYS A 643 14.32 15.76 26.25
C LYS A 643 13.94 16.79 25.19
N LEU A 644 13.30 16.37 24.11
CA LEU A 644 12.87 17.25 23.03
C LEU A 644 11.76 18.23 23.49
N PHE A 645 10.80 17.76 24.28
CA PHE A 645 9.69 18.59 24.78
C PHE A 645 9.84 19.04 26.23
N GLY A 646 10.50 18.26 27.10
CA GLY A 646 10.72 18.63 28.50
C GLY A 646 11.67 19.82 28.66
N CYS A 647 12.65 20.01 27.76
CA CYS A 647 13.44 21.25 27.72
C CYS A 647 12.59 22.50 27.49
N TRP A 648 11.38 22.37 26.94
CA TRP A 648 10.46 23.50 26.75
C TRP A 648 9.64 23.81 28.01
N LEU A 649 9.28 22.79 28.79
CA LEU A 649 8.54 22.94 30.05
C LEU A 649 9.45 23.35 31.22
N GLU A 650 10.67 22.82 31.28
CA GLU A 650 11.63 23.12 32.36
C GLU A 650 12.23 24.52 32.27
N LYS A 651 12.13 25.20 31.11
CA LYS A 651 12.56 26.60 30.95
C LYS A 651 11.49 27.63 31.36
N LYS A 652 10.29 27.19 31.76
CA LYS A 652 9.19 28.07 32.19
C LYS A 652 8.84 27.95 33.68
N GLN A 653 9.47 27.04 34.41
CA GLN A 653 9.58 27.07 35.88
C GLN A 653 10.92 27.69 36.25
#